data_AF-A0A2S0QZA8-F1
#
_entry.id   AF-A0A2S0QZA8-F1
#
_cell.length_a   1.000
_cell.length_b   1.000
_cell.length_c   1.000
_cell.angle_alpha   90.00
_cell.angle_beta   90.00
_cell.angle_gamma   90.00
#
_symmetry.space_group_name_H-M   'P 1'
#
loop_
_entity.id
_entity.type
_entity.pdbx_description
1 polymer ?
#
loop_
_entity_poly.entity_id
_entity_poly.type
_entity_poly.pdbx_seq_one_letter_code
_entity_poly.pdbx_strand_id
1 'polypeptide(L)'
;MARRRSRYTANAVDLDPIILLWLLRILVPLGGHREFVRSHGFNNDTLAEVIGLGHWIDPSPNDFDLKAVQSELRVLHQKAEKQWAKAPLPTRLRNNVGKLSDLVGLSATDCRILEFAVSIHNERLLDDTADWLGQISSVRVFHALSVILNLPEPEIRASLSAQGILARSGLVSVDRSGTSRLRGKLDLLSNDFADLMASSEADPISLLRGTVSAAGPSQLKLADYSHINPSLEILRPYLRHASTTGRRGVNIFLHGAPGTGKSQLARALADELGCELFEVASDDADGDPVNGERRLRAFRAAQSFFAQRQALIVFDEVEDVFNDGDSFFGRKSTAQVRKAWINRMLEENPVPTLWLSNSIDGLDPAFIRRFDMVFELPVPPKKQRERILQESCGDLIDAASISRIAEAESLAPAVVAKASSVVRSIRDDLGQKGCAAAFERLISNTLEAQGHRPLVQNDTNRLPEIYDPCFINADADLASVAAGLVAAQAGRLCLYGPPGTGKTAYGRWLAEQLGIPLLIKRASDLMSMWVGENEKNIARAFRQADQDGALLLIDEVDSFLQDRRGAQRGWEVSMVNEMLTQMESFSGVFIASTNLMTGLDQAALRRFDLKVKFDFLRPEQVWELVCRYCKQLNLPAPQPDLLTRTQRLQRLTPGDFAAVLRQHRFRPIQSPVTLVSALEAECAVKEGGKGSIGFL
;
A
#
# COMPACT_ATOMS: atom_id res chain seq x y z
N MET A 1 33.85 -68.26 -23.05
CA MET A 1 32.46 -67.95 -23.46
C MET A 1 32.37 -66.45 -23.75
N ALA A 2 31.69 -66.09 -24.83
CA ALA A 2 31.76 -64.78 -25.49
C ALA A 2 31.38 -63.61 -24.58
N ARG A 3 32.22 -62.54 -24.58
CA ARG A 3 31.89 -61.22 -24.02
C ARG A 3 30.61 -60.71 -24.69
N ARG A 4 29.49 -60.69 -23.95
CA ARG A 4 28.28 -59.97 -24.37
C ARG A 4 28.63 -58.48 -24.49
N ARG A 5 28.53 -57.93 -25.70
CA ARG A 5 28.57 -56.48 -25.92
C ARG A 5 27.41 -55.84 -25.17
N SER A 6 27.71 -54.79 -24.38
CA SER A 6 26.74 -53.90 -23.77
C SER A 6 25.66 -53.50 -24.80
N ARG A 7 24.39 -53.69 -24.45
CA ARG A 7 23.23 -53.34 -25.29
C ARG A 7 22.84 -51.86 -25.20
N TYR A 8 23.60 -51.04 -24.48
CA TYR A 8 23.46 -49.58 -24.42
C TYR A 8 24.84 -48.95 -24.67
N THR A 9 25.19 -48.73 -25.94
CA THR A 9 26.40 -47.98 -26.35
C THR A 9 26.04 -46.72 -27.11
N ALA A 10 25.00 -46.02 -26.63
CA ALA A 10 24.66 -44.67 -27.08
C ALA A 10 24.26 -43.83 -25.85
N ASN A 11 25.08 -42.84 -25.53
CA ASN A 11 25.04 -41.93 -24.38
C ASN A 11 25.61 -42.50 -23.06
N ALA A 12 26.92 -42.73 -23.00
CA ALA A 12 27.61 -42.67 -21.71
C ALA A 12 27.43 -41.24 -21.18
N VAL A 13 26.65 -41.07 -20.11
CA VAL A 13 26.50 -39.79 -19.42
C VAL A 13 27.89 -39.43 -18.88
N ASP A 14 28.56 -38.47 -19.54
CA ASP A 14 29.88 -37.98 -19.13
C ASP A 14 29.68 -37.08 -17.91
N LEU A 15 29.70 -37.71 -16.73
CA LEU A 15 29.45 -37.07 -15.45
C LEU A 15 30.76 -36.52 -14.88
N ASP A 16 30.73 -35.28 -14.40
CA ASP A 16 31.93 -34.66 -13.86
C ASP A 16 32.56 -35.51 -12.73
N PRO A 17 33.89 -35.70 -12.72
CA PRO A 17 34.56 -36.59 -11.77
C PRO A 17 34.27 -36.29 -10.29
N ILE A 18 34.03 -35.02 -9.96
CA ILE A 18 33.67 -34.60 -8.60
C ILE A 18 32.23 -35.00 -8.22
N ILE A 19 31.29 -34.99 -9.17
CA ILE A 19 29.92 -35.43 -8.95
C ILE A 19 29.91 -36.96 -8.75
N LEU A 20 30.69 -37.70 -9.54
CA LEU A 20 30.90 -39.14 -9.34
C LEU A 20 31.42 -39.45 -7.93
N LEU A 21 32.37 -38.64 -7.43
CA LEU A 21 32.87 -38.80 -6.06
C LEU A 21 31.76 -38.52 -5.03
N TRP A 22 30.94 -37.49 -5.21
CA TRP A 22 29.82 -37.21 -4.32
C TRP A 22 28.77 -38.32 -4.31
N LEU A 23 28.43 -38.88 -5.47
CA LEU A 23 27.55 -40.05 -5.58
C LEU A 23 28.10 -41.23 -4.75
N LEU A 24 29.38 -41.54 -4.90
CA LEU A 24 30.03 -42.63 -4.17
C LEU A 24 30.11 -42.35 -2.66
N ARG A 25 30.28 -41.10 -2.23
CA ARG A 25 30.22 -40.68 -0.81
C ARG A 25 28.80 -40.80 -0.23
N ILE A 26 27.76 -40.55 -1.02
CA ILE A 26 26.38 -40.78 -0.58
C ILE A 26 26.11 -42.29 -0.46
N LEU A 27 26.52 -43.07 -1.44
CA LEU A 27 26.29 -44.50 -1.49
C LEU A 27 27.04 -45.26 -0.38
N VAL A 28 28.34 -45.00 -0.19
CA VAL A 28 29.19 -45.83 0.65
C VAL A 28 29.20 -45.37 2.11
N PRO A 29 29.84 -44.24 2.48
CA PRO A 29 29.95 -43.84 3.89
C PRO A 29 28.62 -43.35 4.49
N LEU A 30 27.72 -42.74 3.71
CA LEU A 30 26.39 -42.34 4.21
C LEU A 30 25.34 -43.45 4.14
N GLY A 31 25.66 -44.59 3.53
CA GLY A 31 24.80 -45.78 3.56
C GLY A 31 23.73 -45.86 2.47
N GLY A 32 23.74 -44.98 1.46
CA GLY A 32 22.77 -45.01 0.35
C GLY A 32 22.77 -46.33 -0.45
N HIS A 33 23.87 -47.10 -0.40
CA HIS A 33 23.97 -48.43 -1.02
C HIS A 33 22.89 -49.42 -0.55
N ARG A 34 22.32 -49.23 0.65
CA ARG A 34 21.28 -50.10 1.22
C ARG A 34 19.98 -50.04 0.43
N GLU A 35 19.66 -48.87 -0.11
CA GLU A 35 18.52 -48.69 -1.00
C GLU A 35 18.92 -48.97 -2.44
N PHE A 36 20.10 -48.53 -2.86
CA PHE A 36 20.58 -48.68 -4.24
C PHE A 36 20.76 -50.13 -4.71
N VAL A 37 21.35 -51.00 -3.88
CA VAL A 37 21.65 -52.39 -4.24
C VAL A 37 20.63 -53.34 -3.60
N ARG A 38 19.78 -53.95 -4.43
CA ARG A 38 18.75 -54.93 -4.01
C ARG A 38 19.29 -56.35 -4.06
N SER A 39 18.45 -57.31 -3.67
CA SER A 39 18.78 -58.74 -3.69
C SER A 39 19.05 -59.32 -5.09
N HIS A 40 18.53 -58.70 -6.15
CA HIS A 40 18.60 -59.23 -7.51
C HIS A 40 18.88 -58.14 -8.57
N GLY A 41 19.51 -57.01 -8.19
CA GLY A 41 19.75 -55.90 -9.11
C GLY A 41 19.93 -54.55 -8.41
N PHE A 42 19.78 -53.46 -9.17
CA PHE A 42 19.88 -52.09 -8.67
C PHE A 42 18.52 -51.38 -8.70
N ASN A 43 18.35 -50.34 -7.87
CA ASN A 43 17.20 -49.43 -7.97
C ASN A 43 17.28 -48.49 -9.17
N ASN A 44 18.49 -48.27 -9.69
CA ASN A 44 18.76 -47.36 -10.78
C ASN A 44 19.92 -47.92 -11.62
N ASP A 45 19.57 -48.62 -12.69
CA ASP A 45 20.55 -49.25 -13.59
C ASP A 45 21.43 -48.20 -14.29
N THR A 46 20.89 -47.03 -14.63
CA THR A 46 21.67 -45.92 -15.20
C THR A 46 22.78 -45.47 -14.26
N LEU A 47 22.48 -45.32 -12.96
CA LEU A 47 23.51 -45.00 -11.97
C LEU A 47 24.55 -46.12 -11.87
N ALA A 48 24.12 -47.39 -11.90
CA ALA A 48 25.03 -48.53 -11.88
C ALA A 48 25.99 -48.53 -13.08
N GLU A 49 25.53 -48.22 -14.29
CA GLU A 49 26.40 -48.04 -15.46
C GLU A 49 27.39 -46.90 -15.25
N VAL A 50 26.91 -45.72 -14.82
CA VAL A 50 27.71 -44.51 -14.64
C VAL A 50 28.83 -44.68 -13.62
N ILE A 51 28.58 -45.36 -12.49
CA ILE A 51 29.60 -45.59 -11.46
C ILE A 51 30.50 -46.80 -11.75
N GLY A 52 30.28 -47.51 -12.86
CA GLY A 52 31.13 -48.62 -13.32
C GLY A 52 30.68 -50.02 -12.90
N LEU A 53 29.46 -50.17 -12.36
CA LEU A 53 28.84 -51.45 -12.01
C LEU A 53 27.93 -52.03 -13.10
N GLY A 54 27.90 -51.44 -14.30
CA GLY A 54 26.98 -51.85 -15.37
C GLY A 54 27.08 -53.31 -15.82
N HIS A 55 28.19 -53.99 -15.54
CA HIS A 55 28.34 -55.42 -15.83
C HIS A 55 27.52 -56.33 -14.91
N TRP A 56 26.95 -55.79 -13.82
CA TRP A 56 26.00 -56.45 -12.93
C TRP A 56 24.54 -56.18 -13.29
N ILE A 57 24.26 -55.51 -14.41
CA ILE A 57 22.89 -55.29 -14.91
C ILE A 57 22.46 -56.50 -15.75
N ASP A 58 21.22 -56.97 -15.55
CA ASP A 58 20.70 -58.22 -16.11
C ASP A 58 21.62 -59.46 -16.00
N PRO A 59 22.18 -59.77 -14.81
CA PRO A 59 22.83 -61.06 -14.61
C PRO A 59 21.80 -62.19 -14.69
N SER A 60 22.23 -63.43 -14.94
CA SER A 60 21.31 -64.55 -14.69
C SER A 60 20.92 -64.55 -13.20
N PRO A 61 19.75 -65.08 -12.79
CA PRO A 61 19.28 -65.01 -11.40
C PRO A 61 20.27 -65.57 -10.34
N ASN A 62 21.22 -66.42 -10.77
CA ASN A 62 22.26 -66.99 -9.93
C ASN A 62 23.58 -66.22 -9.96
N ASP A 63 23.72 -65.22 -10.84
CA ASP A 63 24.96 -64.47 -11.04
C ASP A 63 25.00 -63.16 -10.24
N PHE A 64 23.89 -62.68 -9.67
CA PHE A 64 23.90 -61.45 -8.87
C PHE A 64 24.37 -61.72 -7.42
N ASP A 65 25.63 -61.41 -7.12
CA ASP A 65 26.17 -61.51 -5.76
C ASP A 65 26.19 -60.14 -5.06
N LEU A 66 25.22 -59.94 -4.17
CA LEU A 66 25.10 -58.73 -3.34
C LEU A 66 26.39 -58.38 -2.59
N LYS A 67 27.12 -59.37 -2.06
CA LYS A 67 28.36 -59.12 -1.31
C LYS A 67 29.49 -58.70 -2.23
N ALA A 68 29.59 -59.32 -3.42
CA ALA A 68 30.57 -58.93 -4.43
C ALA A 68 30.34 -57.49 -4.91
N VAL A 69 29.09 -57.14 -5.23
CA VAL A 69 28.71 -55.77 -5.65
C VAL A 69 29.04 -54.74 -4.57
N GLN A 70 28.71 -55.03 -3.29
CA GLN A 70 29.04 -54.13 -2.19
C GLN A 70 30.56 -53.98 -1.98
N SER A 71 31.33 -55.05 -2.18
CA SER A 71 32.79 -55.00 -2.10
C SER A 71 33.37 -54.13 -3.21
N GLU A 72 32.91 -54.33 -4.45
CA GLU A 72 33.33 -53.55 -5.60
C GLU A 72 32.97 -52.07 -5.46
N LEU A 73 31.77 -51.76 -4.98
CA LEU A 73 31.34 -50.38 -4.70
C LEU A 73 32.28 -49.68 -3.68
N ARG A 74 32.76 -50.39 -2.65
CA ARG A 74 33.76 -49.84 -1.70
C ARG A 74 35.11 -49.59 -2.38
N VAL A 75 35.54 -50.47 -3.27
CA VAL A 75 36.79 -50.31 -4.05
C VAL A 75 36.68 -49.11 -4.98
N LEU A 76 35.54 -48.95 -5.67
CA LEU A 76 35.25 -47.79 -6.52
C LEU A 76 35.30 -46.49 -5.74
N HIS A 77 34.66 -46.43 -4.57
CA HIS A 77 34.74 -45.28 -3.67
C HIS A 77 36.19 -44.96 -3.26
N GLN A 78 36.96 -45.95 -2.79
CA GLN A 78 38.37 -45.73 -2.41
C GLN A 78 39.25 -45.25 -3.58
N LYS A 79 38.99 -45.74 -4.79
CA LYS A 79 39.69 -45.31 -6.00
C LYS A 79 39.32 -43.87 -6.36
N ALA A 80 38.03 -43.54 -6.34
CA ALA A 80 37.53 -42.19 -6.59
C ALA A 80 38.08 -41.17 -5.58
N GLU A 81 38.16 -41.53 -4.29
CA GLU A 81 38.77 -40.67 -3.27
C GLU A 81 40.23 -40.32 -3.61
N LYS A 82 41.03 -41.30 -4.03
CA LYS A 82 42.43 -41.05 -4.42
C LYS A 82 42.56 -40.24 -5.69
N GLN A 83 41.66 -40.47 -6.66
CA GLN A 83 41.77 -39.93 -8.00
C GLN A 83 41.12 -38.54 -8.15
N TRP A 84 40.00 -38.29 -7.46
CA TRP A 84 39.11 -37.16 -7.72
C TRP A 84 38.82 -36.30 -6.48
N ALA A 85 39.42 -36.56 -5.32
CA ALA A 85 39.23 -35.68 -4.14
C ALA A 85 39.65 -34.22 -4.39
N LYS A 86 40.53 -33.99 -5.38
CA LYS A 86 40.95 -32.65 -5.84
C LYS A 86 40.44 -32.33 -7.25
N ALA A 87 39.48 -33.10 -7.76
CA ALA A 87 38.94 -32.86 -9.08
C ALA A 87 38.27 -31.48 -9.13
N PRO A 88 38.56 -30.69 -10.17
CA PRO A 88 37.87 -29.43 -10.38
C PRO A 88 36.38 -29.66 -10.66
N LEU A 89 35.53 -28.76 -10.18
CA LEU A 89 34.13 -28.64 -10.61
C LEU A 89 34.01 -28.07 -12.03
N PRO A 90 32.82 -28.17 -12.66
CA PRO A 90 32.55 -27.50 -13.92
C PRO A 90 33.03 -26.05 -13.93
N THR A 91 33.79 -25.67 -14.95
CA THR A 91 34.47 -24.36 -15.01
C THR A 91 33.49 -23.21 -14.84
N ARG A 92 32.29 -23.30 -15.44
CA ARG A 92 31.25 -22.26 -15.33
C ARG A 92 30.76 -22.06 -13.90
N LEU A 93 30.37 -23.15 -13.24
CA LEU A 93 29.93 -23.11 -11.85
C LEU A 93 31.02 -22.50 -10.96
N ARG A 94 32.27 -22.96 -11.13
CA ARG A 94 33.40 -22.46 -10.34
C ARG A 94 33.67 -20.97 -10.58
N ASN A 95 33.60 -20.51 -11.83
CA ASN A 95 33.77 -19.10 -12.16
C ASN A 95 32.66 -18.24 -11.53
N ASN A 96 31.40 -18.68 -11.62
CA ASN A 96 30.27 -17.96 -11.05
C ASN A 96 30.33 -17.93 -9.51
N VAL A 97 30.67 -19.04 -8.86
CA VAL A 97 30.91 -19.09 -7.41
C VAL A 97 32.08 -18.20 -7.02
N GLY A 98 33.15 -18.15 -7.82
CA GLY A 98 34.27 -17.22 -7.62
C GLY A 98 33.82 -15.76 -7.63
N LYS A 99 33.06 -15.34 -8.64
CA LYS A 99 32.49 -13.99 -8.71
C LYS A 99 31.61 -13.66 -7.50
N LEU A 100 30.79 -14.61 -7.05
CA LEU A 100 29.97 -14.44 -5.84
C LEU A 100 30.82 -14.34 -4.57
N SER A 101 31.88 -15.15 -4.49
CA SER A 101 32.83 -15.11 -3.38
C SER A 101 33.48 -13.74 -3.25
N ASP A 102 33.94 -13.17 -4.36
CA ASP A 102 34.52 -11.83 -4.39
C ASP A 102 33.50 -10.75 -4.01
N LEU A 103 32.24 -10.92 -4.40
CA LEU A 103 31.17 -9.95 -4.16
C LEU A 103 30.69 -9.94 -2.69
N VAL A 104 30.39 -11.11 -2.11
CA VAL A 104 29.80 -11.22 -0.77
C VAL A 104 30.76 -11.74 0.31
N GLY A 105 32.00 -12.06 -0.06
CA GLY A 105 33.06 -12.50 0.84
C GLY A 105 32.96 -13.96 1.29
N LEU A 106 32.60 -14.88 0.41
CA LEU A 106 32.42 -16.31 0.75
C LEU A 106 33.77 -16.96 1.15
N SER A 107 33.76 -17.76 2.22
CA SER A 107 34.91 -18.61 2.54
C SER A 107 35.05 -19.78 1.55
N ALA A 108 36.18 -20.48 1.58
CA ALA A 108 36.35 -21.70 0.80
C ALA A 108 35.27 -22.75 1.15
N THR A 109 34.90 -22.87 2.43
CA THR A 109 33.84 -23.77 2.90
C THR A 109 32.47 -23.34 2.37
N ASP A 110 32.16 -22.04 2.39
CA ASP A 110 30.92 -21.50 1.81
C ASP A 110 30.83 -21.81 0.31
N CYS A 111 31.92 -21.62 -0.43
CA CYS A 111 32.00 -21.93 -1.85
C CYS A 111 31.69 -23.40 -2.13
N ARG A 112 32.33 -24.33 -1.39
CA ARG A 112 32.10 -25.78 -1.54
C ARG A 112 30.65 -26.18 -1.25
N ILE A 113 30.02 -25.55 -0.27
CA ILE A 113 28.62 -25.79 0.07
C ILE A 113 27.70 -25.26 -1.03
N LEU A 114 27.95 -24.04 -1.52
CA LEU A 114 27.17 -23.44 -2.61
C LEU A 114 27.29 -24.25 -3.90
N GLU A 115 28.50 -24.69 -4.25
CA GLU A 115 28.75 -25.56 -5.40
C GLU A 115 27.91 -26.84 -5.33
N PHE A 116 27.94 -27.54 -4.18
CA PHE A 116 27.14 -28.74 -3.99
C PHE A 116 25.64 -28.46 -4.01
N ALA A 117 25.20 -27.38 -3.37
CA ALA A 117 23.78 -26.99 -3.36
C ALA A 117 23.29 -26.72 -4.79
N VAL A 118 24.04 -25.99 -5.61
CA VAL A 118 23.70 -25.80 -7.03
C VAL A 118 23.70 -27.13 -7.78
N SER A 119 24.73 -27.97 -7.60
CA SER A 119 24.82 -29.26 -8.28
C SER A 119 23.67 -30.21 -7.94
N ILE A 120 23.25 -30.32 -6.67
CA ILE A 120 22.14 -31.23 -6.30
C ILE A 120 20.78 -30.75 -6.85
N HIS A 121 20.63 -29.45 -7.15
CA HIS A 121 19.42 -28.93 -7.79
C HIS A 121 19.41 -29.14 -9.32
N ASN A 122 20.57 -29.25 -9.98
CA ASN A 122 20.67 -29.40 -11.43
C ASN A 122 20.98 -30.83 -11.91
N GLU A 123 21.70 -31.62 -11.11
CA GLU A 123 22.13 -32.97 -11.46
C GLU A 123 21.16 -34.03 -10.94
N ARG A 124 20.28 -34.52 -11.81
CA ARG A 124 19.24 -35.50 -11.45
C ARG A 124 19.79 -36.74 -10.75
N LEU A 125 20.89 -37.31 -11.25
CA LEU A 125 21.47 -38.51 -10.62
C LEU A 125 21.98 -38.24 -9.21
N LEU A 126 22.44 -37.00 -8.92
CA LEU A 126 22.86 -36.60 -7.59
C LEU A 126 21.67 -36.43 -6.63
N ASP A 127 20.59 -35.81 -7.09
CA ASP A 127 19.32 -35.69 -6.33
C ASP A 127 18.73 -37.07 -6.02
N ASP A 128 18.55 -37.91 -7.05
CA ASP A 128 17.99 -39.26 -6.93
C ASP A 128 18.83 -40.13 -5.97
N THR A 129 20.15 -39.97 -5.96
CA THR A 129 21.05 -40.71 -5.06
C THR A 129 20.97 -40.17 -3.63
N ALA A 130 20.85 -38.85 -3.46
CA ALA A 130 20.67 -38.21 -2.15
C ALA A 130 19.32 -38.56 -1.51
N ASP A 131 18.28 -38.82 -2.31
CA ASP A 131 16.97 -39.27 -1.84
C ASP A 131 17.03 -40.62 -1.08
N TRP A 132 18.01 -41.47 -1.37
CA TRP A 132 18.23 -42.72 -0.63
C TRP A 132 18.75 -42.54 0.79
N LEU A 133 19.14 -41.33 1.19
CA LEU A 133 19.37 -40.99 2.59
C LEU A 133 18.05 -40.88 3.38
N GLY A 134 16.92 -40.86 2.68
CA GLY A 134 15.59 -40.72 3.24
C GLY A 134 15.30 -39.32 3.75
N GLN A 135 14.33 -39.24 4.66
CA GLN A 135 13.94 -38.00 5.32
C GLN A 135 14.99 -37.64 6.39
N ILE A 136 15.67 -36.51 6.25
CA ILE A 136 16.74 -36.09 7.15
C ILE A 136 16.36 -34.83 7.95
N SER A 137 16.84 -34.77 9.18
CA SER A 137 16.75 -33.57 10.03
C SER A 137 17.89 -32.59 9.71
N SER A 138 17.74 -31.33 10.14
CA SER A 138 18.77 -30.30 9.97
C SER A 138 20.13 -30.68 10.57
N VAL A 139 20.17 -31.45 11.65
CA VAL A 139 21.42 -31.97 12.24
C VAL A 139 22.10 -32.97 11.32
N ARG A 140 21.31 -33.85 10.67
CA ARG A 140 21.84 -34.84 9.72
C ARG A 140 22.31 -34.20 8.41
N VAL A 141 21.75 -33.04 8.01
CA VAL A 141 22.25 -32.28 6.85
C VAL A 141 23.71 -31.90 7.03
N PHE A 142 24.11 -31.39 8.21
CA PHE A 142 25.50 -31.01 8.47
C PHE A 142 26.46 -32.19 8.40
N HIS A 143 26.06 -33.33 8.97
CA HIS A 143 26.83 -34.56 8.89
C HIS A 143 26.95 -35.08 7.46
N ALA A 144 25.84 -35.10 6.71
CA ALA A 144 25.82 -35.52 5.32
C ALA A 144 26.76 -34.66 4.46
N LEU A 145 26.68 -33.33 4.58
CA LEU A 145 27.58 -32.42 3.87
C LEU A 145 29.04 -32.58 4.31
N SER A 146 29.31 -32.86 5.59
CA SER A 146 30.68 -33.11 6.07
C SER A 146 31.32 -34.30 5.37
N VAL A 147 30.56 -35.39 5.23
CA VAL A 147 31.02 -36.59 4.51
C VAL A 147 31.11 -36.34 3.01
N ILE A 148 30.07 -35.76 2.39
CA ILE A 148 30.02 -35.54 0.94
C ILE A 148 31.10 -34.57 0.47
N LEU A 149 31.33 -33.48 1.19
CA LEU A 149 32.31 -32.45 0.83
C LEU A 149 33.71 -32.77 1.36
N ASN A 150 33.83 -33.72 2.30
CA ASN A 150 35.04 -34.00 3.07
C ASN A 150 35.56 -32.73 3.76
N LEU A 151 34.67 -32.06 4.48
CA LEU A 151 34.95 -30.84 5.24
C LEU A 151 34.56 -31.03 6.71
N PRO A 152 35.24 -30.35 7.66
CA PRO A 152 34.91 -30.45 9.08
C PRO A 152 33.47 -30.00 9.36
N GLU A 153 32.70 -30.84 10.04
CA GLU A 153 31.31 -30.53 10.40
C GLU A 153 31.13 -29.19 11.16
N PRO A 154 32.05 -28.78 12.07
CA PRO A 154 31.97 -27.46 12.72
C PRO A 154 31.99 -26.28 11.74
N GLU A 155 32.78 -26.37 10.66
CA GLU A 155 32.86 -25.31 9.65
C GLU A 155 31.59 -25.23 8.80
N ILE A 156 31.01 -26.38 8.46
CA ILE A 156 29.73 -26.45 7.74
C ILE A 156 28.62 -25.85 8.60
N ARG A 157 28.58 -26.20 9.89
CA ARG A 157 27.61 -25.64 10.84
C ARG A 157 27.74 -24.13 10.98
N ALA A 158 28.96 -23.59 10.98
CA ALA A 158 29.20 -22.15 11.01
C ALA A 158 28.70 -21.47 9.73
N SER A 159 29.05 -22.04 8.57
CA SER A 159 28.68 -21.54 7.23
C SER A 159 27.16 -21.51 7.00
N LEU A 160 26.47 -22.58 7.40
CA LEU A 160 25.01 -22.73 7.30
C LEU A 160 24.24 -22.24 8.55
N SER A 161 24.94 -21.57 9.48
CA SER A 161 24.30 -20.93 10.61
C SER A 161 23.47 -19.73 10.13
N ALA A 162 22.59 -19.21 10.99
CA ALA A 162 21.83 -18.00 10.64
C ALA A 162 22.71 -16.75 10.54
N GLN A 163 23.96 -16.84 11.00
CA GLN A 163 24.97 -15.78 10.98
C GLN A 163 26.00 -15.98 9.86
N GLY A 164 26.02 -17.15 9.22
CA GLY A 164 26.94 -17.47 8.14
C GLY A 164 26.62 -16.66 6.88
N ILE A 165 27.65 -16.46 6.05
CA ILE A 165 27.56 -15.58 4.88
C ILE A 165 26.55 -16.11 3.88
N LEU A 166 26.44 -17.43 3.67
CA LEU A 166 25.45 -18.04 2.80
C LEU A 166 24.00 -17.67 3.19
N ALA A 167 23.67 -17.73 4.48
CA ALA A 167 22.32 -17.41 4.96
C ALA A 167 22.05 -15.90 5.02
N ARG A 168 23.08 -15.09 5.31
CA ARG A 168 23.01 -13.62 5.33
C ARG A 168 22.88 -13.02 3.94
N SER A 169 23.61 -13.58 2.97
CA SER A 169 23.52 -13.21 1.55
C SER A 169 22.28 -13.77 0.86
N GLY A 170 21.54 -14.68 1.49
CA GLY A 170 20.34 -15.27 0.91
C GLY A 170 20.63 -16.32 -0.18
N LEU A 171 21.89 -16.69 -0.40
CA LEU A 171 22.30 -17.64 -1.44
C LEU A 171 21.91 -19.08 -1.11
N VAL A 172 22.17 -19.52 0.13
CA VAL A 172 21.82 -20.86 0.62
C VAL A 172 21.32 -20.75 2.06
N SER A 173 20.18 -21.38 2.34
CA SER A 173 19.66 -21.51 3.69
C SER A 173 19.24 -22.95 3.97
N VAL A 174 19.23 -23.33 5.26
CA VAL A 174 18.81 -24.68 5.67
C VAL A 174 17.42 -24.60 6.27
N ASP A 175 16.48 -25.37 5.74
CA ASP A 175 15.19 -25.57 6.37
C ASP A 175 15.35 -26.35 7.68
N ARG A 176 15.14 -25.67 8.81
CA ARG A 176 15.28 -26.24 10.15
C ARG A 176 14.00 -26.91 10.66
N SER A 177 12.90 -26.84 9.91
CA SER A 177 11.60 -27.38 10.32
C SER A 177 11.44 -28.83 9.87
N GLY A 178 10.98 -29.72 10.77
CA GLY A 178 10.70 -31.12 10.44
C GLY A 178 11.84 -31.87 9.74
N THR A 179 11.47 -32.90 8.97
CA THR A 179 12.37 -33.69 8.13
C THR A 179 11.95 -33.55 6.66
N SER A 180 12.92 -33.43 5.76
CA SER A 180 12.73 -33.41 4.31
C SER A 180 13.91 -34.13 3.64
N ARG A 181 13.88 -34.33 2.32
CA ARG A 181 15.01 -34.84 1.53
C ARG A 181 16.17 -33.85 1.52
N LEU A 182 17.40 -34.30 1.27
CA LEU A 182 18.59 -33.45 1.34
C LEU A 182 18.50 -32.20 0.45
N ARG A 183 18.08 -32.35 -0.80
CA ARG A 183 17.85 -31.21 -1.71
C ARG A 183 16.84 -30.22 -1.15
N GLY A 184 15.69 -30.72 -0.68
CA GLY A 184 14.63 -29.90 -0.08
C GLY A 184 14.99 -29.28 1.27
N LYS A 185 16.13 -29.65 1.88
CA LYS A 185 16.70 -28.97 3.05
C LYS A 185 17.61 -27.81 2.67
N LEU A 186 18.14 -27.78 1.45
CA LEU A 186 19.09 -26.78 0.96
C LEU A 186 18.37 -25.82 0.03
N ASP A 187 17.80 -24.78 0.64
CA ASP A 187 17.06 -23.76 -0.07
C ASP A 187 18.01 -22.76 -0.73
N LEU A 188 17.89 -22.61 -2.05
CA LEU A 188 18.59 -21.60 -2.84
C LEU A 188 17.78 -20.30 -2.93
N LEU A 189 18.41 -19.26 -3.50
CA LEU A 189 17.80 -17.95 -3.76
C LEU A 189 16.51 -18.04 -4.59
N SER A 190 16.57 -18.78 -5.70
CA SER A 190 15.44 -19.12 -6.57
C SER A 190 15.72 -20.46 -7.26
N ASN A 191 14.73 -21.01 -7.98
CA ASN A 191 14.95 -22.21 -8.79
C ASN A 191 15.90 -21.88 -9.96
N ASP A 192 15.60 -20.80 -10.69
CA ASP A 192 16.41 -20.31 -11.82
C ASP A 192 17.85 -20.00 -11.43
N PHE A 193 18.10 -19.63 -10.16
CA PHE A 193 19.44 -19.36 -9.66
C PHE A 193 20.37 -20.56 -9.86
N ALA A 194 19.91 -21.79 -9.58
CA ALA A 194 20.72 -22.98 -9.76
C ALA A 194 21.07 -23.18 -11.23
N ASP A 195 20.07 -23.07 -12.11
CA ASP A 195 20.23 -23.23 -13.55
C ASP A 195 21.17 -22.18 -14.15
N LEU A 196 21.02 -20.91 -13.80
CA LEU A 196 21.87 -19.82 -14.26
C LEU A 196 23.33 -20.02 -13.82
N MET A 197 23.54 -20.48 -12.59
CA MET A 197 24.87 -20.74 -12.02
C MET A 197 25.63 -21.84 -12.79
N ALA A 198 24.93 -22.83 -13.35
CA ALA A 198 25.58 -23.91 -14.11
C ALA A 198 25.61 -23.68 -15.63
N SER A 199 24.56 -23.05 -16.19
CA SER A 199 24.35 -23.02 -17.64
C SER A 199 25.05 -21.86 -18.36
N SER A 200 25.28 -20.72 -17.71
CA SER A 200 25.80 -19.51 -18.35
C SER A 200 26.89 -18.81 -17.53
N GLU A 201 27.77 -18.04 -18.19
CA GLU A 201 28.63 -17.11 -17.47
C GLU A 201 27.83 -15.88 -17.08
N ALA A 202 27.23 -15.92 -15.89
CA ALA A 202 26.39 -14.88 -15.36
C ALA A 202 27.24 -13.77 -14.72
N ASP A 203 26.84 -12.52 -14.90
CA ASP A 203 27.18 -11.46 -13.95
C ASP A 203 26.40 -11.73 -12.65
N PRO A 204 26.98 -11.55 -11.45
CA PRO A 204 26.27 -11.80 -10.20
C PRO A 204 24.88 -11.16 -10.14
N ILE A 205 24.67 -9.97 -10.70
CA ILE A 205 23.37 -9.29 -10.64
C ILE A 205 22.36 -9.97 -11.53
N SER A 206 22.79 -10.55 -12.66
CA SER A 206 21.90 -11.34 -13.51
C SER A 206 21.36 -12.60 -12.81
N LEU A 207 22.00 -13.06 -11.73
CA LEU A 207 21.50 -14.16 -10.89
C LEU A 207 20.32 -13.74 -10.00
N LEU A 208 20.08 -12.44 -9.81
CA LEU A 208 18.91 -11.91 -9.11
C LEU A 208 17.69 -11.77 -10.04
N ARG A 209 17.81 -12.12 -11.33
CA ARG A 209 16.69 -12.04 -12.28
C ARG A 209 15.48 -12.84 -11.75
N GLY A 210 14.30 -12.24 -11.85
CA GLY A 210 13.06 -12.83 -11.32
C GLY A 210 12.91 -12.73 -9.80
N THR A 211 13.90 -12.20 -9.07
CA THR A 211 13.80 -11.94 -7.61
C THR A 211 13.90 -10.46 -7.28
N VAL A 212 14.69 -9.72 -8.06
CA VAL A 212 14.87 -8.28 -7.94
C VAL A 212 14.92 -7.68 -9.35
N SER A 213 14.23 -6.57 -9.55
CA SER A 213 14.17 -5.88 -10.84
C SER A 213 14.72 -4.46 -10.72
N ALA A 214 15.41 -3.99 -11.75
CA ALA A 214 15.76 -2.57 -11.83
C ALA A 214 14.50 -1.77 -12.18
N ALA A 215 14.20 -0.73 -11.41
CA ALA A 215 13.07 0.13 -11.69
C ALA A 215 13.39 1.08 -12.85
N GLY A 216 12.39 1.36 -13.69
CA GLY A 216 12.48 2.39 -14.72
C GLY A 216 12.52 3.81 -14.13
N PRO A 217 12.81 4.82 -14.96
CA PRO A 217 12.86 6.22 -14.52
C PRO A 217 11.50 6.69 -14.00
N SER A 218 11.52 7.72 -13.16
CA SER A 218 10.29 8.28 -12.62
C SER A 218 9.45 8.98 -13.70
N GLN A 219 8.13 8.80 -13.62
CA GLN A 219 7.18 9.60 -14.40
C GLN A 219 6.82 10.91 -13.70
N LEU A 220 6.93 10.93 -12.36
CA LEU A 220 6.65 12.10 -11.53
C LEU A 220 7.95 12.74 -11.01
N LYS A 221 7.97 14.06 -10.89
CA LYS A 221 9.10 14.79 -10.31
C LYS A 221 8.82 15.06 -8.83
N LEU A 222 9.88 15.33 -8.06
CA LEU A 222 9.72 15.69 -6.65
C LEU A 222 8.86 16.95 -6.43
N ALA A 223 8.80 17.85 -7.42
CA ALA A 223 7.89 19.00 -7.38
C ALA A 223 6.40 18.60 -7.36
N ASP A 224 6.07 17.40 -7.86
CA ASP A 224 4.70 16.85 -7.88
C ASP A 224 4.33 16.23 -6.52
N TYR A 225 5.21 16.35 -5.52
CA TYR A 225 5.03 15.92 -4.14
C TYR A 225 5.10 17.09 -3.15
N SER A 226 4.83 18.32 -3.60
CA SER A 226 4.95 19.53 -2.77
C SER A 226 4.18 19.50 -1.44
N HIS A 227 3.06 18.78 -1.37
CA HIS A 227 2.25 18.62 -0.16
C HIS A 227 2.97 17.84 0.98
N ILE A 228 4.03 17.09 0.67
CA ILE A 228 4.88 16.43 1.66
C ILE A 228 6.28 17.07 1.76
N ASN A 229 6.45 18.32 1.31
CA ASN A 229 7.72 19.04 1.37
C ASN A 229 8.39 19.00 2.76
N PRO A 230 7.68 19.19 3.89
CA PRO A 230 8.31 19.10 5.22
C PRO A 230 9.03 17.76 5.46
N SER A 231 8.46 16.65 4.97
CA SER A 231 9.09 15.34 5.04
C SER A 231 10.25 15.21 4.05
N LEU A 232 10.10 15.73 2.82
CA LEU A 232 11.14 15.69 1.79
C LEU A 232 12.38 16.53 2.13
N GLU A 233 12.19 17.67 2.82
CA GLU A 233 13.28 18.54 3.28
C GLU A 233 14.21 17.83 4.27
N ILE A 234 13.71 16.85 5.02
CA ILE A 234 14.49 16.00 5.91
C ILE A 234 15.02 14.77 5.17
N LEU A 235 14.18 14.10 4.38
CA LEU A 235 14.49 12.83 3.72
C LEU A 235 15.63 12.96 2.71
N ARG A 236 15.58 14.00 1.86
CA ARG A 236 16.56 14.20 0.78
C ARG A 236 18.00 14.35 1.30
N PRO A 237 18.30 15.28 2.23
CA PRO A 237 19.65 15.36 2.78
C PRO A 237 20.03 14.12 3.59
N TYR A 238 19.07 13.48 4.27
CA TYR A 238 19.34 12.24 5.01
C TYR A 238 19.80 11.10 4.08
N LEU A 239 19.05 10.82 3.01
CA LEU A 239 19.42 9.80 2.02
C LEU A 239 20.74 10.13 1.32
N ARG A 240 20.96 11.39 0.94
CA ARG A 240 22.23 11.82 0.34
C ARG A 240 23.42 11.60 1.29
N HIS A 241 23.25 11.93 2.57
CA HIS A 241 24.28 11.68 3.58
C HIS A 241 24.51 10.18 3.80
N ALA A 242 23.45 9.38 3.87
CA ALA A 242 23.54 7.94 4.01
C ALA A 242 24.30 7.29 2.86
N SER A 243 23.94 7.62 1.61
CA SER A 243 24.57 7.06 0.40
C SER A 243 26.03 7.47 0.23
N THR A 244 26.40 8.68 0.69
CA THR A 244 27.79 9.16 0.61
C THR A 244 28.68 8.61 1.73
N THR A 245 28.13 8.38 2.92
CA THR A 245 28.89 7.85 4.07
C THR A 245 28.88 6.32 4.17
N GLY A 246 28.05 5.64 3.37
CA GLY A 246 27.83 4.20 3.50
C GLY A 246 27.16 3.82 4.82
N ARG A 247 26.30 4.71 5.34
CA ARG A 247 25.57 4.48 6.60
C ARG A 247 24.73 3.22 6.46
N ARG A 248 24.90 2.28 7.39
CA ARG A 248 24.09 1.06 7.48
C ARG A 248 22.83 1.32 8.29
N GLY A 249 21.82 0.46 8.09
CA GLY A 249 20.59 0.50 8.87
C GLY A 249 19.59 1.54 8.36
N VAL A 250 19.75 2.04 7.13
CA VAL A 250 18.94 3.14 6.62
C VAL A 250 17.63 2.62 6.06
N ASN A 251 16.53 2.88 6.78
CA ASN A 251 15.20 2.38 6.44
C ASN A 251 14.14 3.47 6.56
N ILE A 252 13.45 3.72 5.45
CA ILE A 252 12.39 4.72 5.34
C ILE A 252 11.08 3.99 5.11
N PHE A 253 10.08 4.24 5.96
CA PHE A 253 8.75 3.67 5.81
C PHE A 253 7.79 4.72 5.25
N LEU A 254 7.19 4.39 4.10
CA LEU A 254 6.21 5.22 3.41
C LEU A 254 4.88 4.49 3.35
N HIS A 255 3.88 5.02 4.06
CA HIS A 255 2.51 4.50 3.98
C HIS A 255 1.57 5.50 3.32
N GLY A 256 0.46 5.03 2.77
CA GLY A 256 -0.56 5.91 2.21
C GLY A 256 -1.53 5.13 1.33
N ALA A 257 -2.65 5.75 0.98
CA ALA A 257 -3.69 5.09 0.21
C ALA A 257 -3.16 4.52 -1.14
N PRO A 258 -3.78 3.48 -1.69
CA PRO A 258 -3.43 2.96 -3.01
C PRO A 258 -3.48 4.06 -4.09
N GLY A 259 -2.48 4.10 -4.96
CA GLY A 259 -2.45 5.03 -6.08
C GLY A 259 -2.01 6.46 -5.78
N THR A 260 -1.56 6.77 -4.56
CA THR A 260 -0.98 8.09 -4.21
C THR A 260 0.39 8.36 -4.84
N GLY A 261 1.02 7.34 -5.43
CA GLY A 261 2.29 7.47 -6.13
C GLY A 261 3.53 7.12 -5.30
N LYS A 262 3.41 6.21 -4.32
CA LYS A 262 4.52 5.75 -3.47
C LYS A 262 5.73 5.24 -4.26
N SER A 263 5.51 4.31 -5.20
CA SER A 263 6.57 3.73 -6.03
C SER A 263 7.15 4.77 -7.01
N GLN A 264 6.35 5.76 -7.44
CA GLN A 264 6.85 6.89 -8.24
C GLN A 264 7.71 7.85 -7.40
N LEU A 265 7.40 8.05 -6.12
CA LEU A 265 8.23 8.86 -5.22
C LEU A 265 9.59 8.20 -5.02
N ALA A 266 9.62 6.88 -4.85
CA ALA A 266 10.87 6.12 -4.76
C ALA A 266 11.75 6.31 -6.00
N ARG A 267 11.16 6.23 -7.20
CA ARG A 267 11.85 6.49 -8.48
C ARG A 267 12.36 7.93 -8.56
N ALA A 268 11.53 8.91 -8.21
CA ALA A 268 11.92 10.33 -8.22
C ALA A 268 13.07 10.64 -7.25
N LEU A 269 13.11 9.97 -6.09
CA LEU A 269 14.21 10.08 -5.13
C LEU A 269 15.50 9.47 -5.67
N ALA A 270 15.42 8.31 -6.33
CA ALA A 270 16.56 7.66 -6.95
C ALA A 270 17.16 8.52 -8.09
N ASP A 271 16.30 9.06 -8.95
CA ASP A 271 16.69 9.97 -10.03
C ASP A 271 17.40 11.23 -9.49
N GLU A 272 16.92 11.80 -8.37
CA GLU A 272 17.56 12.97 -7.75
C GLU A 272 18.90 12.64 -7.07
N LEU A 273 19.02 11.45 -6.48
CA LEU A 273 20.25 10.99 -5.84
C LEU A 273 21.28 10.48 -6.86
N GLY A 274 20.87 10.25 -8.12
CA GLY A 274 21.73 9.70 -9.16
C GLY A 274 22.12 8.25 -8.90
N CYS A 275 21.24 7.47 -8.28
CA CYS A 275 21.49 6.07 -7.93
C CYS A 275 20.54 5.12 -8.65
N GLU A 276 20.95 3.85 -8.77
CA GLU A 276 20.10 2.80 -9.34
C GLU A 276 19.00 2.41 -8.33
N LEU A 277 17.76 2.23 -8.79
CA LEU A 277 16.67 1.76 -7.95
C LEU A 277 16.34 0.30 -8.28
N PHE A 278 16.26 -0.53 -7.24
CA PHE A 278 15.92 -1.95 -7.36
C PHE A 278 14.66 -2.27 -6.56
N GLU A 279 13.68 -2.91 -7.20
CA GLU A 279 12.41 -3.34 -6.60
C GLU A 279 12.47 -4.85 -6.31
N VAL A 280 12.15 -5.26 -5.09
CA VAL A 280 11.99 -6.68 -4.72
C VAL A 280 10.71 -7.22 -5.34
N ALA A 281 10.82 -8.27 -6.15
CA ALA A 281 9.70 -8.80 -6.91
C ALA A 281 8.57 -9.32 -6.00
N SER A 282 7.33 -9.06 -6.41
CA SER A 282 6.10 -9.62 -5.85
C SER A 282 5.74 -10.97 -6.45
N ASP A 283 6.21 -11.20 -7.68
CA ASP A 283 5.92 -12.31 -8.57
C ASP A 283 7.24 -12.95 -9.06
N ASP A 284 7.21 -14.25 -9.35
CA ASP A 284 8.36 -14.95 -9.91
C ASP A 284 8.41 -14.84 -11.44
N ALA A 285 9.36 -15.52 -12.08
CA ALA A 285 9.55 -15.46 -13.53
C ALA A 285 8.34 -15.97 -14.34
N ASP A 286 7.48 -16.79 -13.73
CA ASP A 286 6.25 -17.31 -14.33
C ASP A 286 5.03 -16.41 -14.05
N GLY A 287 5.22 -15.33 -13.25
CA GLY A 287 4.18 -14.40 -12.83
C GLY A 287 3.37 -14.87 -11.63
N ASP A 288 3.80 -15.95 -10.95
CA ASP A 288 3.12 -16.48 -9.77
C ASP A 288 3.49 -15.67 -8.51
N PRO A 289 2.54 -15.40 -7.59
CA PRO A 289 2.82 -14.66 -6.37
C PRO A 289 3.89 -15.31 -5.49
N VAL A 290 4.86 -14.51 -5.07
CA VAL A 290 5.98 -14.95 -4.23
C VAL A 290 5.63 -14.76 -2.76
N ASN A 291 5.75 -15.82 -1.97
CA ASN A 291 5.49 -15.73 -0.54
C ASN A 291 6.47 -14.79 0.20
N GLY A 292 6.05 -14.24 1.35
CA GLY A 292 6.86 -13.29 2.11
C GLY A 292 8.24 -13.80 2.56
N GLU A 293 8.42 -15.12 2.75
CA GLU A 293 9.74 -15.68 3.07
C GLU A 293 10.71 -15.58 1.88
N ARG A 294 10.27 -15.90 0.67
CA ARG A 294 11.06 -15.77 -0.56
C ARG A 294 11.36 -14.30 -0.86
N ARG A 295 10.39 -13.39 -0.71
CA ARG A 295 10.61 -11.93 -0.86
C ARG A 295 11.67 -11.41 0.12
N LEU A 296 11.65 -11.87 1.37
CA LEU A 296 12.69 -11.54 2.36
C LEU A 296 14.07 -12.10 2.00
N ARG A 297 14.16 -13.28 1.37
CA ARG A 297 15.44 -13.82 0.87
C ARG A 297 15.97 -13.00 -0.31
N ALA A 298 15.10 -12.67 -1.27
CA ALA A 298 15.44 -11.78 -2.38
C ALA A 298 15.95 -10.43 -1.87
N PHE A 299 15.29 -9.83 -0.88
CA PHE A 299 15.75 -8.60 -0.23
C PHE A 299 17.15 -8.74 0.40
N ARG A 300 17.45 -9.84 1.10
CA ARG A 300 18.81 -10.09 1.66
C ARG A 300 19.88 -10.19 0.57
N ALA A 301 19.54 -10.87 -0.52
CA ALA A 301 20.43 -11.01 -1.65
C ALA A 301 20.69 -9.64 -2.29
N ALA A 302 19.65 -8.85 -2.54
CA ALA A 302 19.77 -7.47 -3.01
C ALA A 302 20.69 -6.62 -2.11
N GLN A 303 20.45 -6.66 -0.79
CA GLN A 303 21.26 -5.96 0.20
C GLN A 303 22.75 -6.34 0.12
N SER A 304 23.04 -7.62 -0.05
CA SER A 304 24.43 -8.10 -0.10
C SER A 304 25.10 -7.81 -1.44
N PHE A 305 24.36 -7.98 -2.54
CA PHE A 305 24.88 -7.81 -3.91
C PHE A 305 25.08 -6.34 -4.28
N PHE A 306 24.24 -5.45 -3.75
CA PHE A 306 24.32 -4.02 -4.03
C PHE A 306 25.04 -3.23 -2.94
N ALA A 307 25.62 -3.89 -1.93
CA ALA A 307 26.30 -3.25 -0.80
C ALA A 307 27.43 -2.29 -1.20
N GLN A 308 28.07 -2.50 -2.35
CA GLN A 308 29.15 -1.66 -2.88
C GLN A 308 28.70 -0.72 -4.01
N ARG A 309 27.38 -0.63 -4.28
CA ARG A 309 26.82 0.21 -5.33
C ARG A 309 26.14 1.46 -4.76
N GLN A 310 26.07 2.50 -5.58
CA GLN A 310 25.16 3.61 -5.35
C GLN A 310 23.76 3.18 -5.77
N ALA A 311 23.04 2.53 -4.86
CA ALA A 311 21.74 1.94 -5.11
C ALA A 311 20.74 2.25 -3.98
N LEU A 312 19.46 2.17 -4.33
CA LEU A 312 18.33 2.14 -3.41
C LEU A 312 17.53 0.86 -3.65
N ILE A 313 16.97 0.32 -2.57
CA ILE A 313 16.06 -0.83 -2.65
C ILE A 313 14.65 -0.40 -2.27
N VAL A 314 13.66 -0.86 -3.02
CA VAL A 314 12.24 -0.73 -2.71
C VAL A 314 11.69 -2.09 -2.34
N PHE A 315 11.03 -2.14 -1.19
CA PHE A 315 10.20 -3.27 -0.80
C PHE A 315 8.75 -2.78 -0.81
N ASP A 316 7.99 -3.13 -1.84
CA ASP A 316 6.56 -2.78 -1.93
C ASP A 316 5.69 -3.81 -1.19
N GLU A 317 4.45 -3.45 -0.85
CA GLU A 317 3.49 -4.33 -0.18
C GLU A 317 4.08 -5.03 1.06
N VAL A 318 4.64 -4.22 1.95
CA VAL A 318 5.31 -4.68 3.18
C VAL A 318 4.37 -5.49 4.07
N GLU A 319 3.06 -5.24 3.99
CA GLU A 319 2.00 -6.01 4.64
C GLU A 319 2.10 -7.53 4.39
N ASP A 320 2.56 -7.99 3.22
CA ASP A 320 2.70 -9.43 2.92
C ASP A 320 3.72 -10.15 3.81
N VAL A 321 4.65 -9.39 4.38
CA VAL A 321 5.72 -9.91 5.24
C VAL A 321 5.40 -9.69 6.71
N PHE A 322 4.82 -8.54 7.03
CA PHE A 322 4.69 -8.03 8.39
C PHE A 322 3.30 -8.18 9.00
N ASN A 323 2.24 -8.27 8.18
CA ASN A 323 0.89 -8.31 8.71
C ASN A 323 0.50 -9.73 9.14
N ASP A 324 -0.03 -9.84 10.36
CA ASP A 324 -0.77 -11.00 10.80
C ASP A 324 -2.18 -10.85 10.23
N GLY A 325 -2.72 -11.88 9.58
CA GLY A 325 -4.16 -11.93 9.35
C GLY A 325 -4.87 -11.75 10.70
N ASP A 326 -5.63 -10.66 10.84
CA ASP A 326 -6.28 -10.20 12.05
C ASP A 326 -7.43 -11.15 12.45
N SER A 327 -7.06 -12.35 12.90
CA SER A 327 -7.98 -13.40 13.29
C SER A 327 -7.57 -13.92 14.65
N PHE A 328 -8.56 -14.04 15.53
CA PHE A 328 -8.50 -14.58 16.89
C PHE A 328 -7.93 -16.02 16.99
N PHE A 329 -7.58 -16.64 15.85
CA PHE A 329 -6.91 -17.94 15.66
C PHE A 329 -5.71 -17.89 14.68
N GLY A 330 -5.19 -16.70 14.34
CA GLY A 330 -4.24 -16.46 13.25
C GLY A 330 -2.83 -17.07 13.46
N ARG A 331 -2.26 -17.61 12.38
CA ARG A 331 -0.83 -18.00 12.31
C ARG A 331 0.04 -16.73 12.43
N LYS A 332 1.10 -16.80 13.25
CA LYS A 332 2.12 -15.74 13.33
C LYS A 332 2.67 -15.40 11.93
N SER A 333 2.73 -14.13 11.56
CA SER A 333 3.37 -13.64 10.34
C SER A 333 4.83 -14.11 10.25
N THR A 334 5.35 -14.16 9.02
CA THR A 334 6.76 -14.49 8.77
C THR A 334 7.69 -13.56 9.57
N ALA A 335 7.31 -12.30 9.71
CA ALA A 335 8.03 -11.34 10.53
C ALA A 335 8.04 -11.65 12.02
N GLN A 336 6.89 -12.02 12.60
CA GLN A 336 6.82 -12.37 14.01
C GLN A 336 7.53 -13.67 14.36
N VAL A 337 7.46 -14.68 13.49
CA VAL A 337 8.21 -15.93 13.65
C VAL A 337 9.73 -15.66 13.65
N ARG A 338 10.18 -14.62 12.94
CA ARG A 338 11.58 -14.26 12.75
C ARG A 338 11.95 -12.87 13.31
N LYS A 339 11.27 -12.41 14.37
CA LYS A 339 11.37 -11.04 14.89
C LYS A 339 12.81 -10.59 15.17
N ALA A 340 13.59 -11.42 15.88
CA ALA A 340 15.00 -11.12 16.17
C ALA A 340 15.86 -10.99 14.90
N TRP A 341 15.50 -11.72 13.85
CA TRP A 341 16.22 -11.72 12.59
C TRP A 341 15.87 -10.49 11.73
N ILE A 342 14.59 -10.11 11.60
CA ILE A 342 14.19 -8.88 10.90
C ILE A 342 14.77 -7.64 11.57
N ASN A 343 14.80 -7.61 12.90
CA ASN A 343 15.40 -6.51 13.64
C ASN A 343 16.84 -6.26 13.22
N ARG A 344 17.65 -7.32 13.18
CA ARG A 344 19.05 -7.21 12.75
C ARG A 344 19.16 -6.79 11.29
N MET A 345 18.27 -7.29 10.43
CA MET A 345 18.25 -6.91 9.02
C MET A 345 18.00 -5.41 8.84
N LEU A 346 17.06 -4.82 9.58
CA LEU A 346 16.81 -3.37 9.59
C LEU A 346 17.93 -2.57 10.25
N GLU A 347 18.66 -3.15 11.22
CA GLU A 347 19.76 -2.44 11.90
C GLU A 347 21.07 -2.46 11.11
N GLU A 348 21.29 -3.49 10.27
CA GLU A 348 22.56 -3.74 9.59
C GLU A 348 22.51 -3.62 8.06
N ASN A 349 21.37 -3.30 7.44
CA ASN A 349 21.26 -3.27 5.98
C ASN A 349 22.22 -2.25 5.36
N PRO A 350 23.11 -2.68 4.44
CA PRO A 350 24.12 -1.79 3.84
C PRO A 350 23.54 -0.82 2.81
N VAL A 351 22.45 -1.19 2.13
CA VAL A 351 21.81 -0.38 1.09
C VAL A 351 20.56 0.28 1.66
N PRO A 352 20.39 1.61 1.53
CA PRO A 352 19.20 2.29 2.00
C PRO A 352 17.93 1.72 1.35
N THR A 353 16.90 1.50 2.17
CA THR A 353 15.66 0.84 1.73
C THR A 353 14.43 1.71 1.98
N LEU A 354 13.59 1.79 0.96
CA LEU A 354 12.25 2.36 1.02
C LEU A 354 11.24 1.22 1.16
N TRP A 355 10.50 1.22 2.25
CA TRP A 355 9.48 0.24 2.60
C TRP A 355 8.11 0.86 2.34
N LEU A 356 7.39 0.35 1.34
CA LEU A 356 6.12 0.92 0.91
C LEU A 356 4.94 0.08 1.40
N SER A 357 3.93 0.74 1.94
CA SER A 357 2.71 0.05 2.36
C SER A 357 1.46 0.84 2.04
N ASN A 358 0.34 0.14 1.87
CA ASN A 358 -0.97 0.76 1.69
C ASN A 358 -1.63 1.15 3.02
N SER A 359 -1.16 0.61 4.15
CA SER A 359 -1.67 0.92 5.48
C SER A 359 -0.56 0.86 6.52
N ILE A 360 -0.69 1.65 7.59
CA ILE A 360 0.15 1.48 8.77
C ILE A 360 -0.44 0.46 9.76
N ASP A 361 -1.71 0.10 9.58
CA ASP A 361 -2.41 -0.87 10.43
C ASP A 361 -1.88 -2.28 10.13
N GLY A 362 -1.40 -2.97 11.16
CA GLY A 362 -0.84 -4.34 11.05
C GLY A 362 0.67 -4.46 11.28
N LEU A 363 1.41 -3.36 11.32
CA LEU A 363 2.85 -3.36 11.65
C LEU A 363 3.09 -3.28 13.17
N ASP A 364 3.86 -4.25 13.70
CA ASP A 364 4.25 -4.26 15.12
C ASP A 364 5.06 -2.99 15.47
N PRO A 365 4.69 -2.25 16.55
CA PRO A 365 5.41 -1.04 16.98
C PRO A 365 6.93 -1.24 17.20
N ALA A 366 7.37 -2.47 17.50
CA ALA A 366 8.78 -2.81 17.63
C ALA A 366 9.56 -2.73 16.30
N PHE A 367 8.90 -2.88 15.15
CA PHE A 367 9.49 -2.62 13.83
C PHE A 367 9.44 -1.14 13.50
N ILE A 368 8.34 -0.45 13.81
CA ILE A 368 8.16 0.99 13.56
C ILE A 368 9.33 1.82 14.12
N ARG A 369 9.74 1.55 15.36
CA ARG A 369 10.86 2.24 16.03
C ARG A 369 12.24 2.05 15.39
N ARG A 370 12.38 1.19 14.37
CA ARG A 370 13.64 0.88 13.68
C ARG A 370 13.72 1.48 12.28
N PHE A 371 12.63 2.07 11.80
CA PHE A 371 12.70 2.94 10.65
C PHE A 371 13.24 4.29 11.11
N ASP A 372 14.21 4.84 10.37
CA ASP A 372 14.76 6.17 10.66
C ASP A 372 13.71 7.25 10.43
N MET A 373 12.84 7.04 9.44
CA MET A 373 11.75 7.94 9.09
C MET A 373 10.50 7.13 8.77
N VAL A 374 9.37 7.60 9.30
CA VAL A 374 8.03 7.05 9.06
C VAL A 374 7.14 8.23 8.69
N PHE A 375 6.55 8.22 7.50
CA PHE A 375 5.61 9.27 7.11
C PHE A 375 4.55 8.78 6.13
N GLU A 376 3.45 9.54 6.09
CA GLU A 376 2.32 9.29 5.20
C GLU A 376 2.53 10.03 3.87
N LEU A 377 2.20 9.37 2.75
CA LEU A 377 1.93 10.00 1.47
C LEU A 377 0.40 10.09 1.29
N PRO A 378 -0.23 11.20 1.71
CA PRO A 378 -1.67 11.36 1.63
C PRO A 378 -2.12 11.57 0.18
N VAL A 379 -3.44 11.52 -0.05
CA VAL A 379 -4.00 11.98 -1.32
C VAL A 379 -3.68 13.48 -1.46
N PRO A 380 -3.19 13.96 -2.62
CA PRO A 380 -2.77 15.35 -2.76
C PRO A 380 -3.91 16.33 -2.46
N PRO A 381 -3.62 17.53 -1.92
CA PRO A 381 -4.62 18.56 -1.63
C PRO A 381 -5.28 19.11 -2.90
N LYS A 382 -6.45 19.78 -2.79
CA LYS A 382 -7.25 20.24 -3.96
C LYS A 382 -6.41 20.97 -5.00
N LYS A 383 -5.65 21.98 -4.59
CA LYS A 383 -4.80 22.79 -5.48
C LYS A 383 -3.79 21.94 -6.26
N GLN A 384 -3.26 20.89 -5.63
CA GLN A 384 -2.33 19.98 -6.28
C GLN A 384 -3.05 18.97 -7.18
N ARG A 385 -4.24 18.50 -6.81
CA ARG A 385 -5.09 17.69 -7.69
C ARG A 385 -5.46 18.44 -8.95
N GLU A 386 -5.81 19.73 -8.84
CA GLU A 386 -6.07 20.59 -10.01
C GLU A 386 -4.86 20.64 -10.94
N ARG A 387 -3.65 20.81 -10.40
CA ARG A 387 -2.42 20.78 -11.19
C ARG A 387 -2.19 19.43 -11.87
N ILE A 388 -2.33 18.33 -11.15
CA ILE A 388 -2.18 16.97 -11.70
C ILE A 388 -3.19 16.72 -12.81
N LEU A 389 -4.45 17.13 -12.63
CA LEU A 389 -5.51 17.05 -13.64
C LEU A 389 -5.16 17.93 -14.85
N GLN A 390 -4.73 19.16 -14.64
CA GLN A 390 -4.35 20.08 -15.72
C GLN A 390 -3.20 19.51 -16.56
N GLU A 391 -2.18 18.94 -15.93
CA GLU A 391 -1.02 18.34 -16.61
C GLU A 391 -1.38 17.01 -17.29
N SER A 392 -2.24 16.19 -16.67
CA SER A 392 -2.57 14.85 -17.16
C SER A 392 -3.68 14.82 -18.22
N CYS A 393 -4.67 15.71 -18.11
CA CYS A 393 -5.89 15.70 -18.93
C CYS A 393 -6.43 17.09 -19.31
N GLY A 394 -5.64 18.16 -19.19
CA GLY A 394 -6.06 19.52 -19.56
C GLY A 394 -6.39 19.73 -21.05
N ASP A 395 -6.03 18.79 -21.93
CA ASP A 395 -6.43 18.76 -23.34
C ASP A 395 -7.70 17.92 -23.59
N LEU A 396 -8.22 17.24 -22.57
CA LEU A 396 -9.42 16.39 -22.62
C LEU A 396 -10.64 17.04 -21.94
N ILE A 397 -10.41 17.82 -20.89
CA ILE A 397 -11.46 18.47 -20.08
C ILE A 397 -11.17 19.96 -19.88
N ASP A 398 -12.22 20.75 -19.65
CA ASP A 398 -12.09 22.19 -19.41
C ASP A 398 -11.70 22.51 -17.95
N ALA A 399 -11.29 23.76 -17.71
CA ALA A 399 -10.85 24.21 -16.39
C ALA A 399 -11.95 24.10 -15.31
N ALA A 400 -13.22 24.25 -15.71
CA ALA A 400 -14.35 24.13 -14.81
C ALA A 400 -14.55 22.68 -14.34
N SER A 401 -14.42 21.70 -15.24
CA SER A 401 -14.43 20.28 -14.87
C SER A 401 -13.20 19.90 -14.06
N ILE A 402 -12.01 20.43 -14.36
CA ILE A 402 -10.81 20.19 -13.54
C ILE A 402 -11.03 20.60 -12.09
N SER A 403 -11.50 21.83 -11.86
CA SER A 403 -11.71 22.32 -10.49
C SER A 403 -12.78 21.52 -9.75
N ARG A 404 -13.86 21.10 -10.45
CA ARG A 404 -14.92 20.26 -9.88
C ARG A 404 -14.43 18.86 -9.52
N ILE A 405 -13.71 18.19 -10.43
CA ILE A 405 -13.17 16.84 -10.19
C ILE A 405 -12.16 16.88 -9.04
N ALA A 406 -11.37 17.96 -8.94
CA ALA A 406 -10.41 18.14 -7.86
C ALA A 406 -11.05 18.29 -6.47
N GLU A 407 -12.37 18.51 -6.36
CA GLU A 407 -13.07 18.53 -5.07
C GLU A 407 -13.20 17.13 -4.45
N ALA A 408 -13.07 16.07 -5.24
CA ALA A 408 -13.05 14.71 -4.72
C ALA A 408 -11.80 14.48 -3.88
N GLU A 409 -11.94 14.49 -2.56
CA GLU A 409 -10.83 14.36 -1.60
C GLU A 409 -10.11 13.01 -1.68
N SER A 410 -10.80 11.96 -2.10
CA SER A 410 -10.24 10.62 -2.28
C SER A 410 -9.61 10.39 -3.66
N LEU A 411 -9.56 11.42 -4.52
CA LEU A 411 -9.05 11.27 -5.88
C LEU A 411 -7.52 11.12 -5.90
N ALA A 412 -7.06 9.87 -5.95
CA ALA A 412 -5.66 9.53 -6.09
C ALA A 412 -5.13 9.80 -7.53
N PRO A 413 -3.86 10.23 -7.69
CA PRO A 413 -3.25 10.48 -9.01
C PRO A 413 -3.31 9.29 -9.97
N ALA A 414 -3.18 8.05 -9.48
CA ALA A 414 -3.26 6.86 -10.33
C ALA A 414 -4.64 6.72 -11.02
N VAL A 415 -5.72 7.14 -10.37
CA VAL A 415 -7.08 7.12 -10.93
C VAL A 415 -7.17 8.11 -12.10
N VAL A 416 -6.59 9.30 -11.94
CA VAL A 416 -6.46 10.33 -13.00
C VAL A 416 -5.64 9.82 -14.19
N ALA A 417 -4.47 9.24 -13.92
CA ALA A 417 -3.58 8.70 -14.97
C ALA A 417 -4.26 7.58 -15.77
N LYS A 418 -4.93 6.65 -15.09
CA LYS A 418 -5.65 5.53 -15.72
C LYS A 418 -6.81 6.01 -16.58
N ALA A 419 -7.65 6.91 -16.06
CA ALA A 419 -8.75 7.50 -16.82
C ALA A 419 -8.24 8.27 -18.05
N SER A 420 -7.15 9.02 -17.90
CA SER A 420 -6.53 9.77 -19.00
C SER A 420 -6.03 8.83 -20.08
N SER A 421 -5.33 7.75 -19.71
CA SER A 421 -4.82 6.73 -20.63
C SER A 421 -5.93 6.08 -21.45
N VAL A 422 -7.04 5.68 -20.79
CA VAL A 422 -8.20 5.08 -21.46
C VAL A 422 -8.82 6.07 -22.44
N VAL A 423 -9.16 7.29 -22.01
CA VAL A 423 -9.82 8.28 -22.87
C VAL A 423 -8.93 8.70 -24.04
N ARG A 424 -7.62 8.82 -23.85
CA ARG A 424 -6.68 9.11 -24.95
C ARG A 424 -6.66 8.01 -26.00
N SER A 425 -6.80 6.74 -25.58
CA SER A 425 -6.75 5.59 -26.49
C SER A 425 -7.98 5.49 -27.40
N ILE A 426 -9.11 6.11 -27.02
CA ILE A 426 -10.38 6.11 -27.79
C ILE A 426 -10.85 7.53 -28.14
N ARG A 427 -9.92 8.49 -28.16
CA ARG A 427 -10.25 9.92 -28.34
C ARG A 427 -10.98 10.18 -29.65
N ASP A 428 -10.52 9.54 -30.72
CA ASP A 428 -11.04 9.74 -32.07
C ASP A 428 -12.48 9.22 -32.22
N ASP A 429 -12.83 8.16 -31.48
CA ASP A 429 -14.18 7.58 -31.48
C ASP A 429 -15.19 8.39 -30.67
N LEU A 430 -14.74 9.03 -29.58
CA LEU A 430 -15.61 9.77 -28.66
C LEU A 430 -15.91 11.20 -29.14
N GLY A 431 -14.98 11.80 -29.89
CA GLY A 431 -14.98 13.23 -30.17
C GLY A 431 -14.81 14.10 -28.91
N GLN A 432 -14.63 15.41 -29.10
CA GLN A 432 -14.26 16.34 -28.01
C GLN A 432 -15.27 16.37 -26.83
N LYS A 433 -16.59 16.40 -27.13
CA LYS A 433 -17.63 16.42 -26.09
C LYS A 433 -17.78 15.06 -25.37
N GLY A 434 -17.46 13.96 -26.06
CA GLY A 434 -17.50 12.61 -25.48
C GLY A 434 -16.33 12.34 -24.53
N CYS A 435 -15.14 12.89 -24.82
CA CYS A 435 -13.96 12.73 -23.97
C CYS A 435 -14.19 13.21 -22.53
N ALA A 436 -14.77 14.40 -22.35
CA ALA A 436 -15.01 14.95 -21.02
C ALA A 436 -16.01 14.10 -20.21
N ALA A 437 -17.13 13.71 -20.83
CA ALA A 437 -18.13 12.86 -20.19
C ALA A 437 -17.59 11.47 -19.86
N ALA A 438 -16.80 10.86 -20.76
CA ALA A 438 -16.16 9.58 -20.53
C ALA A 438 -15.15 9.65 -19.39
N PHE A 439 -14.33 10.70 -19.35
CA PHE A 439 -13.35 10.92 -18.29
C PHE A 439 -14.01 11.04 -16.92
N GLU A 440 -14.99 11.94 -16.78
CA GLU A 440 -15.74 12.11 -15.52
C GLU A 440 -16.42 10.80 -15.08
N ARG A 441 -17.00 10.05 -16.03
CA ARG A 441 -17.64 8.76 -15.73
C ARG A 441 -16.65 7.71 -15.24
N LEU A 442 -15.48 7.60 -15.84
CA LEU A 442 -14.45 6.66 -15.41
C LEU A 442 -13.93 6.99 -14.00
N ILE A 443 -13.71 8.27 -13.71
CA ILE A 443 -13.32 8.71 -12.36
C ILE A 443 -14.42 8.38 -11.35
N SER A 444 -15.67 8.79 -11.61
CA SER A 444 -16.79 8.57 -10.68
C SER A 444 -16.99 7.08 -10.39
N ASN A 445 -17.03 6.24 -11.43
CA ASN A 445 -17.20 4.80 -11.27
C ASN A 445 -16.05 4.16 -10.47
N THR A 446 -14.82 4.63 -10.66
CA THR A 446 -13.66 4.11 -9.93
C THR A 446 -13.73 4.48 -8.45
N LEU A 447 -14.11 5.73 -8.14
CA LEU A 447 -14.30 6.19 -6.76
C LEU A 447 -15.42 5.39 -6.07
N GLU A 448 -16.57 5.20 -6.73
CA GLU A 448 -17.66 4.38 -6.21
C GLU A 448 -17.23 2.93 -5.93
N ALA A 449 -16.50 2.32 -6.87
CA ALA A 449 -15.98 0.96 -6.70
C ALA A 449 -14.98 0.83 -5.54
N GLN A 450 -14.28 1.92 -5.20
CA GLN A 450 -13.39 2.01 -4.03
C GLN A 450 -14.15 2.32 -2.73
N GLY A 451 -15.49 2.42 -2.77
CA GLY A 451 -16.31 2.77 -1.61
C GLY A 451 -16.35 4.26 -1.29
N HIS A 452 -15.86 5.12 -2.19
CA HIS A 452 -15.92 6.57 -2.05
C HIS A 452 -17.19 7.14 -2.68
N ARG A 453 -17.47 8.41 -2.36
CA ARG A 453 -18.61 9.12 -2.98
C ARG A 453 -18.34 9.37 -4.46
N PRO A 454 -19.38 9.27 -5.32
CA PRO A 454 -19.27 9.65 -6.72
C PRO A 454 -18.94 11.13 -6.88
N LEU A 455 -18.48 11.50 -8.08
CA LEU A 455 -18.31 12.91 -8.43
C LEU A 455 -19.66 13.63 -8.37
N VAL A 456 -19.67 14.80 -7.73
CA VAL A 456 -20.87 15.63 -7.62
C VAL A 456 -21.11 16.32 -8.98
N GLN A 457 -22.05 15.79 -9.77
CA GLN A 457 -22.39 16.37 -11.09
C GLN A 457 -23.15 17.71 -10.99
N ASN A 458 -23.90 17.90 -9.90
CA ASN A 458 -24.62 19.14 -9.63
C ASN A 458 -24.34 19.54 -8.19
N ASP A 459 -23.51 20.55 -8.00
CA ASP A 459 -23.19 21.04 -6.67
C ASP A 459 -24.40 21.78 -6.07
N THR A 460 -25.31 21.03 -5.45
CA THR A 460 -26.45 21.56 -4.68
C THR A 460 -26.03 22.48 -3.54
N ASN A 461 -24.72 22.52 -3.25
CA ASN A 461 -24.09 23.33 -2.23
C ASN A 461 -23.44 24.61 -2.77
N ARG A 462 -23.37 24.84 -4.08
CA ARG A 462 -22.88 26.12 -4.62
C ARG A 462 -23.72 27.26 -4.06
N LEU A 463 -23.07 28.37 -3.67
CA LEU A 463 -23.80 29.55 -3.22
C LEU A 463 -24.82 29.93 -4.31
N PRO A 464 -26.09 30.18 -3.94
CA PRO A 464 -27.04 30.75 -4.87
C PRO A 464 -26.43 32.03 -5.47
N GLU A 465 -26.71 32.33 -6.75
CA GLU A 465 -26.26 33.56 -7.42
C GLU A 465 -26.65 34.86 -6.67
N ILE A 466 -27.54 34.73 -5.67
CA ILE A 466 -28.16 35.80 -4.90
C ILE A 466 -27.81 35.75 -3.40
N TYR A 467 -26.85 34.92 -2.99
CA TYR A 467 -26.50 34.87 -1.56
C TYR A 467 -25.95 36.21 -1.07
N ASP A 468 -26.54 36.71 0.02
CA ASP A 468 -26.16 37.97 0.63
C ASP A 468 -26.44 37.91 2.15
N PRO A 469 -25.39 38.03 3.00
CA PRO A 469 -25.52 37.88 4.46
C PRO A 469 -26.51 38.84 5.11
N CYS A 470 -26.83 39.99 4.50
CA CYS A 470 -27.78 40.95 5.09
C CYS A 470 -29.23 40.41 5.16
N PHE A 471 -29.54 39.36 4.38
CA PHE A 471 -30.82 38.65 4.42
C PHE A 471 -30.85 37.48 5.40
N ILE A 472 -29.85 37.40 6.28
CA ILE A 472 -29.85 36.45 7.38
C ILE A 472 -30.27 37.19 8.64
N ASN A 473 -31.31 36.68 9.31
CA ASN A 473 -31.66 37.18 10.64
C ASN A 473 -30.75 36.48 11.67
N ALA A 474 -29.66 37.15 12.04
CA ALA A 474 -28.76 36.70 13.09
C ALA A 474 -28.82 37.63 14.31
N ASP A 475 -28.45 37.12 15.48
CA ASP A 475 -28.27 37.91 16.71
C ASP A 475 -26.91 38.64 16.78
N ALA A 476 -26.08 38.47 15.76
CA ALA A 476 -24.80 39.16 15.58
C ALA A 476 -24.71 39.81 14.20
N ASP A 477 -23.91 40.87 14.09
CA ASP A 477 -23.55 41.47 12.81
C ASP A 477 -22.57 40.56 12.05
N LEU A 478 -23.11 39.75 11.14
CA LEU A 478 -22.34 38.78 10.35
C LEU A 478 -21.25 39.43 9.51
N ALA A 479 -21.44 40.67 9.03
CA ALA A 479 -20.43 41.37 8.24
C ALA A 479 -19.23 41.76 9.12
N SER A 480 -19.50 42.26 10.32
CA SER A 480 -18.45 42.56 11.31
C SER A 480 -17.70 41.31 11.78
N VAL A 481 -18.43 40.21 12.03
CA VAL A 481 -17.84 38.92 12.39
C VAL A 481 -16.91 38.41 11.27
N ALA A 482 -17.37 38.48 10.02
CA ALA A 482 -16.55 38.10 8.87
C ALA A 482 -15.28 38.97 8.76
N ALA A 483 -15.40 40.29 8.89
CA ALA A 483 -14.26 41.20 8.86
C ALA A 483 -13.24 40.90 9.99
N GLY A 484 -13.72 40.59 11.20
CA GLY A 484 -12.87 40.18 12.32
C GLY A 484 -12.11 38.87 12.04
N LEU A 485 -12.78 37.88 11.46
CA LEU A 485 -12.15 36.61 11.06
C LEU A 485 -11.15 36.78 9.91
N VAL A 486 -11.43 37.67 8.96
CA VAL A 486 -10.49 38.02 7.88
C VAL A 486 -9.23 38.67 8.44
N ALA A 487 -9.36 39.53 9.44
CA ALA A 487 -8.19 40.16 10.08
C ALA A 487 -7.39 39.18 10.95
N ALA A 488 -8.07 38.29 11.68
CA ALA A 488 -7.43 37.35 12.60
C ALA A 488 -6.89 36.09 11.90
N GLN A 489 -7.46 35.71 10.75
CA GLN A 489 -7.22 34.44 10.04
C GLN A 489 -7.43 33.18 10.91
N ALA A 490 -8.11 33.33 12.04
CA ALA A 490 -8.36 32.29 13.03
C ALA A 490 -9.67 32.57 13.77
N GLY A 491 -10.40 31.53 14.16
CA GLY A 491 -11.58 31.67 15.02
C GLY A 491 -12.55 30.49 14.96
N ARG A 492 -13.27 30.25 16.07
CA ARG A 492 -14.14 29.09 16.27
C ARG A 492 -15.58 29.54 16.49
N LEU A 493 -16.43 29.31 15.49
CA LEU A 493 -17.82 29.75 15.49
C LEU A 493 -18.78 28.57 15.68
N CYS A 494 -19.79 28.76 16.50
CA CYS A 494 -20.97 27.88 16.55
C CYS A 494 -22.17 28.61 15.98
N LEU A 495 -22.65 28.18 14.82
CA LEU A 495 -23.87 28.69 14.18
C LEU A 495 -25.03 27.78 14.55
N TYR A 496 -26.05 28.32 15.20
CA TYR A 496 -27.18 27.53 15.67
C TYR A 496 -28.52 28.15 15.29
N GLY A 497 -29.54 27.32 15.05
CA GLY A 497 -30.88 27.80 14.71
C GLY A 497 -31.66 26.82 13.84
N PRO A 498 -32.90 27.15 13.45
CA PRO A 498 -33.74 26.28 12.63
C PRO A 498 -33.06 25.84 11.32
N PRO A 499 -33.45 24.69 10.74
CA PRO A 499 -32.95 24.28 9.42
C PRO A 499 -33.39 25.27 8.34
N GLY A 500 -32.53 25.49 7.34
CA GLY A 500 -32.82 26.38 6.21
C GLY A 500 -32.50 27.86 6.43
N THR A 501 -32.00 28.26 7.60
CA THR A 501 -31.66 29.67 7.90
C THR A 501 -30.36 30.18 7.27
N GLY A 502 -29.61 29.33 6.57
CA GLY A 502 -28.41 29.73 5.82
C GLY A 502 -27.06 29.53 6.53
N LYS A 503 -27.01 28.74 7.62
CA LYS A 503 -25.78 28.43 8.37
C LYS A 503 -24.64 27.91 7.47
N THR A 504 -24.92 26.86 6.70
CA THR A 504 -23.95 26.23 5.78
C THR A 504 -23.55 27.17 4.64
N ALA A 505 -24.50 28.01 4.16
CA ALA A 505 -24.23 28.99 3.12
C ALA A 505 -23.33 30.14 3.62
N TYR A 506 -23.49 30.56 4.89
CA TYR A 506 -22.60 31.55 5.50
C TYR A 506 -21.16 31.07 5.58
N GLY A 507 -20.92 29.81 5.96
CA GLY A 507 -19.57 29.25 5.95
C GLY A 507 -18.90 29.28 4.56
N ARG A 508 -19.68 29.04 3.50
CA ARG A 508 -19.20 29.15 2.11
C ARG A 508 -18.83 30.57 1.74
N TRP A 509 -19.74 31.49 1.98
CA TRP A 509 -19.51 32.89 1.67
C TRP A 509 -18.31 33.45 2.45
N LEU A 510 -18.15 33.05 3.72
CA LEU A 510 -17.01 33.45 4.53
C LEU A 510 -15.69 32.92 3.96
N ALA A 511 -15.64 31.67 3.48
CA ALA A 511 -14.45 31.14 2.82
C ALA A 511 -14.09 31.93 1.55
N GLU A 512 -15.09 32.32 0.75
CA GLU A 512 -14.88 33.22 -0.40
C GLU A 512 -14.33 34.58 0.03
N GLN A 513 -14.84 35.19 1.11
CA GLN A 513 -14.31 36.46 1.64
C GLN A 513 -12.88 36.33 2.17
N LEU A 514 -12.55 35.18 2.76
CA LEU A 514 -11.19 34.88 3.25
C LEU A 514 -10.21 34.57 2.11
N GLY A 515 -10.70 34.25 0.92
CA GLY A 515 -9.86 33.81 -0.20
C GLY A 515 -9.20 32.45 0.03
N ILE A 516 -9.77 31.62 0.91
CA ILE A 516 -9.24 30.30 1.27
C ILE A 516 -10.20 29.18 0.85
N PRO A 517 -9.71 27.94 0.66
CA PRO A 517 -10.57 26.80 0.38
C PRO A 517 -11.58 26.55 1.52
N LEU A 518 -12.68 25.87 1.20
CA LEU A 518 -13.66 25.42 2.19
C LEU A 518 -13.66 23.89 2.26
N LEU A 519 -13.48 23.36 3.46
CA LEU A 519 -13.65 21.94 3.75
C LEU A 519 -14.96 21.73 4.52
N ILE A 520 -15.96 21.11 3.90
CA ILE A 520 -17.25 20.79 4.54
C ILE A 520 -17.26 19.30 4.93
N LYS A 521 -17.52 19.01 6.21
CA LYS A 521 -17.83 17.66 6.70
C LYS A 521 -19.22 17.63 7.31
N ARG A 522 -20.05 16.68 6.92
CA ARG A 522 -21.28 16.37 7.66
C ARG A 522 -20.94 15.47 8.84
N ALA A 523 -21.74 15.54 9.90
CA ALA A 523 -21.67 14.59 11.00
C ALA A 523 -21.58 13.12 10.54
N SER A 524 -22.40 12.73 9.55
CA SER A 524 -22.39 11.37 8.98
C SER A 524 -21.10 11.00 8.24
N ASP A 525 -20.30 11.98 7.80
CA ASP A 525 -19.00 11.74 7.17
C ASP A 525 -17.93 11.35 8.20
N LEU A 526 -18.16 11.69 9.47
CA LEU A 526 -17.24 11.45 10.57
C LEU A 526 -17.59 10.18 11.35
N MET A 527 -18.77 9.60 11.10
CA MET A 527 -19.27 8.41 11.81
C MET A 527 -19.01 7.11 11.05
N SER A 528 -18.54 6.11 11.78
CA SER A 528 -18.28 4.74 11.39
C SER A 528 -18.83 3.77 12.45
N MET A 529 -19.10 2.53 12.02
CA MET A 529 -19.52 1.43 12.88
C MET A 529 -18.36 0.84 13.70
N TRP A 530 -17.11 1.14 13.32
CA TRP A 530 -15.91 0.59 13.96
C TRP A 530 -15.39 1.50 15.09
N VAL A 531 -15.11 0.90 16.25
CA VAL A 531 -14.62 1.62 17.43
C VAL A 531 -13.23 2.19 17.16
N GLY A 532 -13.01 3.48 17.41
CA GLY A 532 -11.72 4.17 17.20
C GLY A 532 -11.56 4.85 15.83
N GLU A 533 -12.40 4.49 14.84
CA GLU A 533 -12.33 5.10 13.51
C GLU A 533 -12.93 6.51 13.48
N ASN A 534 -13.92 6.77 14.32
CA ASN A 534 -14.57 8.07 14.46
C ASN A 534 -13.58 9.16 14.90
N GLU A 535 -12.76 8.85 15.90
CA GLU A 535 -11.72 9.74 16.42
C GLU A 535 -10.65 10.00 15.35
N LYS A 536 -10.21 8.95 14.64
CA LYS A 536 -9.30 9.08 13.50
C LYS A 536 -9.89 10.00 12.42
N ASN A 537 -11.19 9.90 12.13
CA ASN A 537 -11.86 10.72 11.14
C ASN A 537 -11.97 12.19 11.55
N ILE A 538 -12.32 12.48 12.81
CA ILE A 538 -12.33 13.85 13.35
C ILE A 538 -10.93 14.46 13.25
N ALA A 539 -9.91 13.76 13.76
CA ALA A 539 -8.53 14.24 13.71
C ALA A 539 -8.04 14.45 12.27
N ARG A 540 -8.42 13.57 11.33
CA ARG A 540 -8.11 13.71 9.90
C ARG A 540 -8.77 14.94 9.30
N ALA A 541 -10.02 15.24 9.64
CA ALA A 541 -10.73 16.42 9.12
C ALA A 541 -10.03 17.74 9.50
N PHE A 542 -9.61 17.88 10.76
CA PHE A 542 -8.87 19.06 11.22
C PHE A 542 -7.47 19.14 10.59
N ARG A 543 -6.73 18.03 10.53
CA ARG A 543 -5.42 17.98 9.85
C ARG A 543 -5.53 18.34 8.37
N GLN A 544 -6.56 17.84 7.68
CA GLN A 544 -6.79 18.17 6.27
C GLN A 544 -7.06 19.66 6.09
N ALA A 545 -7.90 20.26 6.93
CA ALA A 545 -8.17 21.70 6.88
C ALA A 545 -6.89 22.52 7.09
N ASP A 546 -6.05 22.12 8.04
CA ASP A 546 -4.77 22.78 8.33
C ASP A 546 -3.80 22.67 7.13
N GLN A 547 -3.67 21.47 6.56
CA GLN A 547 -2.82 21.21 5.38
C GLN A 547 -3.28 21.96 4.13
N ASP A 548 -4.60 22.07 3.93
CA ASP A 548 -5.18 22.79 2.79
C ASP A 548 -5.20 24.31 3.01
N GLY A 549 -4.91 24.79 4.23
CA GLY A 549 -5.15 26.18 4.64
C GLY A 549 -6.62 26.57 4.50
N ALA A 550 -7.54 25.64 4.75
CA ALA A 550 -8.96 25.76 4.48
C ALA A 550 -9.78 26.16 5.71
N LEU A 551 -10.91 26.83 5.47
CA LEU A 551 -11.97 26.96 6.46
C LEU A 551 -12.62 25.58 6.68
N LEU A 552 -12.66 25.11 7.92
CA LEU A 552 -13.36 23.86 8.27
C LEU A 552 -14.79 24.15 8.71
N LEU A 553 -15.77 23.61 8.00
CA LEU A 553 -17.19 23.64 8.35
C LEU A 553 -17.66 22.22 8.68
N ILE A 554 -18.02 21.96 9.94
CA ILE A 554 -18.70 20.71 10.32
C ILE A 554 -20.19 20.98 10.51
N ASP A 555 -21.01 20.37 9.65
CA ASP A 555 -22.46 20.51 9.68
C ASP A 555 -23.13 19.40 10.50
N GLU A 556 -24.23 19.77 11.16
CA GLU A 556 -25.04 18.87 12.02
C GLU A 556 -24.25 18.25 13.17
N VAL A 557 -23.40 19.05 13.85
CA VAL A 557 -22.58 18.56 14.99
C VAL A 557 -23.42 18.06 16.17
N ASP A 558 -24.70 18.43 16.23
CA ASP A 558 -25.65 17.95 17.23
C ASP A 558 -25.90 16.43 17.19
N SER A 559 -25.49 15.73 16.13
CA SER A 559 -25.61 14.27 16.09
C SER A 559 -24.61 13.54 17.00
N PHE A 560 -23.44 14.14 17.28
CA PHE A 560 -22.37 13.49 18.04
C PHE A 560 -21.78 14.36 19.16
N LEU A 561 -21.98 15.68 19.12
CA LEU A 561 -21.48 16.62 20.12
C LEU A 561 -22.47 16.87 21.27
N GLN A 562 -23.17 15.81 21.70
CA GLN A 562 -24.22 15.86 22.71
C GLN A 562 -23.68 15.79 24.15
N ASP A 563 -24.49 16.17 25.14
CA ASP A 563 -24.12 16.10 26.55
C ASP A 563 -23.73 14.67 26.98
N ARG A 564 -22.50 14.54 27.48
CA ARG A 564 -21.88 13.27 27.92
C ARG A 564 -22.64 12.60 29.06
N ARG A 565 -23.42 13.35 29.85
CA ARG A 565 -24.14 12.81 31.01
C ARG A 565 -25.22 11.80 30.62
N GLY A 566 -25.72 11.87 29.38
CA GLY A 566 -26.70 10.94 28.83
C GLY A 566 -26.10 9.84 27.94
N ALA A 567 -24.77 9.81 27.77
CA ALA A 567 -24.11 8.87 26.87
C ALA A 567 -24.26 7.43 27.37
N GLN A 568 -24.73 6.54 26.50
CA GLN A 568 -24.90 5.11 26.83
C GLN A 568 -23.68 4.28 26.46
N ARG A 569 -22.82 4.81 25.58
CA ARG A 569 -21.69 4.08 25.01
C ARG A 569 -20.40 4.86 25.20
N GLY A 570 -19.32 4.18 25.56
CA GLY A 570 -18.02 4.83 25.82
C GLY A 570 -17.45 5.60 24.63
N TRP A 571 -17.78 5.17 23.39
CA TRP A 571 -17.31 5.83 22.17
C TRP A 571 -17.94 7.22 21.94
N GLU A 572 -19.13 7.49 22.49
CA GLU A 572 -19.77 8.80 22.39
C GLU A 572 -18.94 9.85 23.15
N VAL A 573 -18.42 9.46 24.32
CA VAL A 573 -17.58 10.34 25.15
C VAL A 573 -16.20 10.56 24.52
N SER A 574 -15.59 9.54 23.92
CA SER A 574 -14.29 9.67 23.26
C SER A 574 -14.37 10.55 22.01
N MET A 575 -15.43 10.45 21.21
CA MET A 575 -15.66 11.34 20.07
C MET A 575 -15.76 12.81 20.48
N VAL A 576 -16.54 13.12 21.53
CA VAL A 576 -16.63 14.49 22.05
C VAL A 576 -15.24 14.96 22.52
N ASN A 577 -14.49 14.14 23.25
CA ASN A 577 -13.14 14.50 23.71
C ASN A 577 -12.17 14.78 22.56
N GLU A 578 -12.18 13.95 21.53
CA GLU A 578 -11.33 14.15 20.34
C GLU A 578 -11.70 15.47 19.67
N MET A 579 -12.99 15.74 19.47
CA MET A 579 -13.48 17.00 18.91
C MET A 579 -12.98 18.21 19.71
N LEU A 580 -13.08 18.19 21.05
CA LEU A 580 -12.58 19.29 21.88
C LEU A 580 -11.07 19.49 21.75
N THR A 581 -10.32 18.39 21.67
CA THR A 581 -8.85 18.41 21.52
C THR A 581 -8.46 19.03 20.19
N GLN A 582 -9.09 18.59 19.11
CA GLN A 582 -8.85 19.12 17.77
C GLN A 582 -9.23 20.60 17.67
N MET A 583 -10.41 20.98 18.21
CA MET A 583 -10.83 22.38 18.29
C MET A 583 -9.77 23.24 18.98
N GLU A 584 -9.21 22.82 20.12
CA GLU A 584 -8.19 23.58 20.85
C GLU A 584 -6.88 23.75 20.08
N SER A 585 -6.44 22.71 19.37
CA SER A 585 -5.19 22.71 18.62
C SER A 585 -5.28 23.41 17.25
N PHE A 586 -6.48 23.57 16.71
CA PHE A 586 -6.67 24.12 15.37
C PHE A 586 -6.43 25.63 15.35
N SER A 587 -5.56 26.05 14.41
CA SER A 587 -5.10 27.44 14.25
C SER A 587 -5.87 28.25 13.21
N GLY A 588 -6.69 27.59 12.38
CA GLY A 588 -7.47 28.23 11.32
C GLY A 588 -8.89 28.66 11.72
N VAL A 589 -9.73 28.90 10.72
CA VAL A 589 -11.15 29.24 10.91
C VAL A 589 -12.00 27.97 10.93
N PHE A 590 -12.68 27.73 12.05
CA PHE A 590 -13.56 26.59 12.27
C PHE A 590 -15.00 27.04 12.50
N ILE A 591 -15.95 26.42 11.81
CA ILE A 591 -17.38 26.61 11.97
C ILE A 591 -18.05 25.27 12.29
N ALA A 592 -18.79 25.22 13.38
CA ALA A 592 -19.76 24.17 13.66
C ALA A 592 -21.17 24.70 13.40
N SER A 593 -22.00 23.95 12.67
CA SER A 593 -23.44 24.23 12.58
C SER A 593 -24.29 23.17 13.30
N THR A 594 -25.32 23.63 13.99
CA THR A 594 -26.27 22.79 14.75
C THR A 594 -27.69 23.28 14.58
N ASN A 595 -28.67 22.38 14.61
CA ASN A 595 -30.08 22.75 14.70
C ASN A 595 -30.59 22.75 16.16
N LEU A 596 -29.87 22.07 17.07
CA LEU A 596 -30.24 21.86 18.46
C LEU A 596 -29.17 22.37 19.44
N MET A 597 -29.24 23.66 19.79
CA MET A 597 -28.29 24.27 20.73
C MET A 597 -28.38 23.71 22.16
N THR A 598 -29.59 23.34 22.61
CA THR A 598 -29.84 22.89 23.99
C THR A 598 -29.23 21.53 24.32
N GLY A 599 -28.93 20.72 23.30
CA GLY A 599 -28.39 19.37 23.46
C GLY A 599 -26.86 19.29 23.43
N LEU A 600 -26.17 20.40 23.14
CA LEU A 600 -24.71 20.41 22.96
C LEU A 600 -23.93 20.30 24.28
N ASP A 601 -22.78 19.63 24.21
CA ASP A 601 -21.85 19.49 25.32
C ASP A 601 -21.36 20.85 25.86
N GLN A 602 -21.40 21.00 27.20
CA GLN A 602 -21.05 22.25 27.87
C GLN A 602 -19.57 22.63 27.71
N ALA A 603 -18.67 21.65 27.57
CA ALA A 603 -17.26 21.90 27.37
C ALA A 603 -16.96 22.33 25.93
N ALA A 604 -17.73 21.86 24.94
CA ALA A 604 -17.71 22.40 23.57
C ALA A 604 -18.14 23.87 23.53
N LEU A 605 -19.25 24.20 24.20
CA LEU A 605 -19.74 25.58 24.27
C LEU A 605 -18.70 26.58 24.80
N ARG A 606 -17.82 26.17 25.72
CA ARG A 606 -16.76 27.05 26.26
C ARG A 606 -15.59 27.29 25.31
N ARG A 607 -15.42 26.45 24.27
CA ARG A 607 -14.31 26.51 23.31
C ARG A 607 -14.63 27.25 22.01
N PHE A 608 -15.90 27.54 21.78
CA PHE A 608 -16.31 28.44 20.70
C PHE A 608 -16.10 29.89 21.14
N ASP A 609 -15.35 30.64 20.32
CA ASP A 609 -15.07 32.06 20.51
C ASP A 609 -16.35 32.89 20.34
N LEU A 610 -17.21 32.49 19.39
CA LEU A 610 -18.48 33.13 19.12
C LEU A 610 -19.60 32.10 18.89
N LYS A 611 -20.78 32.40 19.42
CA LYS A 611 -22.02 31.62 19.22
C LYS A 611 -23.02 32.55 18.57
N VAL A 612 -23.49 32.20 17.38
CA VAL A 612 -24.40 33.04 16.59
C VAL A 612 -25.71 32.30 16.36
N LYS A 613 -26.81 32.90 16.83
CA LYS A 613 -28.16 32.41 16.58
C LYS A 613 -28.64 32.89 15.22
N PHE A 614 -29.04 31.96 14.37
CA PHE A 614 -29.74 32.20 13.12
C PHE A 614 -31.23 31.96 13.38
N ASP A 615 -32.04 32.98 13.16
CA ASP A 615 -33.49 32.91 13.38
C ASP A 615 -34.25 32.99 12.05
N PHE A 616 -35.57 32.85 12.12
CA PHE A 616 -36.46 33.03 10.98
C PHE A 616 -36.41 34.46 10.44
N LEU A 617 -36.67 34.64 9.15
CA LEU A 617 -36.62 35.94 8.49
C LEU A 617 -37.56 36.96 9.13
N ARG A 618 -37.10 38.22 9.21
CA ARG A 618 -37.97 39.34 9.61
C ARG A 618 -38.91 39.74 8.47
N PRO A 619 -40.10 40.31 8.76
CA PRO A 619 -41.04 40.72 7.72
C PRO A 619 -40.43 41.61 6.62
N GLU A 620 -39.51 42.51 6.99
CA GLU A 620 -38.80 43.38 6.06
C GLU A 620 -37.88 42.58 5.13
N GLN A 621 -37.15 41.61 5.67
CA GLN A 621 -36.26 40.73 4.91
C GLN A 621 -37.04 39.80 3.97
N VAL A 622 -38.21 39.29 4.41
CA VAL A 622 -39.10 38.47 3.57
C VAL A 622 -39.54 39.27 2.34
N TRP A 623 -40.00 40.51 2.53
CA TRP A 623 -40.45 41.35 1.43
C TRP A 623 -39.34 41.67 0.43
N GLU A 624 -38.14 41.97 0.92
CA GLU A 624 -37.00 42.28 0.06
C GLU A 624 -36.54 41.05 -0.74
N LEU A 625 -36.52 39.87 -0.12
CA LEU A 625 -36.26 38.61 -0.83
C LEU A 625 -37.32 38.32 -1.89
N VAL A 626 -38.60 38.57 -1.63
CA VAL A 626 -39.67 38.45 -2.65
C VAL A 626 -39.40 39.38 -3.83
N CYS A 627 -39.02 40.63 -3.58
CA CYS A 627 -38.67 41.59 -4.64
C CYS A 627 -37.47 41.10 -5.47
N ARG A 628 -36.44 40.56 -4.81
CA ARG A 628 -35.21 40.08 -5.46
C ARG A 628 -35.46 38.82 -6.30
N TYR A 629 -36.27 37.89 -5.80
CA TYR A 629 -36.66 36.68 -6.54
C TYR A 629 -37.58 37.01 -7.73
N CYS A 630 -38.47 38.00 -7.59
CA CYS A 630 -39.26 38.48 -8.74
C CYS A 630 -38.35 39.00 -9.86
N LYS A 631 -37.33 39.80 -9.53
CA LYS A 631 -36.33 40.27 -10.50
C LYS A 631 -35.57 39.11 -11.15
N GLN A 632 -35.11 38.13 -10.37
CA GLN A 632 -34.36 36.98 -10.88
C GLN A 632 -35.20 36.12 -11.85
N LEU A 633 -36.47 35.92 -11.53
CA LEU A 633 -37.40 35.14 -12.34
C LEU A 633 -38.00 35.94 -13.52
N ASN A 634 -37.53 37.17 -13.77
CA ASN A 634 -38.08 38.10 -14.77
C ASN A 634 -39.60 38.33 -14.60
N LEU A 635 -40.07 38.36 -13.36
CA LEU A 635 -41.46 38.65 -13.00
C LEU A 635 -41.66 40.17 -12.81
N PRO A 636 -42.89 40.69 -13.00
CA PRO A 636 -43.20 42.08 -12.70
C PRO A 636 -42.97 42.40 -11.21
N ALA A 637 -42.78 43.68 -10.88
CA ALA A 637 -42.61 44.11 -9.50
C ALA A 637 -43.83 43.69 -8.66
N PRO A 638 -43.62 43.14 -7.45
CA PRO A 638 -44.72 42.74 -6.58
C PRO A 638 -45.56 43.95 -6.17
N GLN A 639 -46.87 43.82 -6.25
CA GLN A 639 -47.81 44.89 -5.88
C GLN A 639 -47.87 45.08 -4.34
N PRO A 640 -48.22 46.29 -3.85
CA PRO A 640 -48.25 46.58 -2.41
C PRO A 640 -49.21 45.71 -1.58
N ASP A 641 -50.23 45.12 -2.18
CA ASP A 641 -51.17 44.18 -1.53
C ASP A 641 -50.48 42.89 -1.09
N LEU A 642 -49.45 42.45 -1.83
CA LEU A 642 -48.64 41.28 -1.48
C LEU A 642 -47.76 41.53 -0.26
N LEU A 643 -47.40 42.79 0.05
CA LEU A 643 -46.63 43.13 1.25
C LEU A 643 -47.38 42.69 2.51
N THR A 644 -48.67 43.02 2.60
CA THR A 644 -49.51 42.64 3.74
C THR A 644 -49.64 41.12 3.89
N ARG A 645 -49.63 40.37 2.78
CA ARG A 645 -49.60 38.89 2.81
C ARG A 645 -48.28 38.37 3.34
N THR A 646 -47.16 38.87 2.83
CA THR A 646 -45.82 38.45 3.26
C THR A 646 -45.52 38.77 4.73
N GLN A 647 -46.05 39.89 5.25
CA GLN A 647 -45.89 40.27 6.66
C GLN A 647 -46.56 39.30 7.64
N ARG A 648 -47.56 38.53 7.18
CA ARG A 648 -48.24 37.51 8.00
C ARG A 648 -47.51 36.17 8.01
N LEU A 649 -46.55 35.97 7.10
CA LEU A 649 -45.79 34.72 7.03
C LEU A 649 -44.76 34.70 8.16
N GLN A 650 -44.93 33.72 9.05
CA GLN A 650 -43.98 33.48 10.14
C GLN A 650 -43.10 32.28 9.78
N ARG A 651 -41.96 32.13 10.47
CA ARG A 651 -41.10 30.95 10.36
C ARG A 651 -40.55 30.65 8.96
N LEU A 652 -40.52 31.65 8.08
CA LEU A 652 -39.85 31.55 6.79
C LEU A 652 -38.33 31.64 6.96
N THR A 653 -37.64 30.89 6.12
CA THR A 653 -36.19 30.82 6.03
C THR A 653 -35.74 31.05 4.59
N PRO A 654 -34.49 31.50 4.33
CA PRO A 654 -33.93 31.54 2.98
C PRO A 654 -34.02 30.20 2.23
N GLY A 655 -33.94 29.08 2.96
CA GLY A 655 -34.12 27.72 2.42
C GLY A 655 -35.50 27.50 1.79
N ASP A 656 -36.55 28.15 2.27
CA ASP A 656 -37.91 28.05 1.73
C ASP A 656 -38.01 28.75 0.37
N PHE A 657 -37.38 29.92 0.24
CA PHE A 657 -37.24 30.60 -1.05
C PHE A 657 -36.46 29.74 -2.05
N ALA A 658 -35.37 29.10 -1.62
CA ALA A 658 -34.63 28.16 -2.46
C ALA A 658 -35.45 26.92 -2.85
N ALA A 659 -36.31 26.41 -1.95
CA ALA A 659 -37.23 25.32 -2.25
C ALA A 659 -38.25 25.72 -3.33
N VAL A 660 -38.86 26.89 -3.19
CA VAL A 660 -39.79 27.45 -4.18
C VAL A 660 -39.11 27.67 -5.54
N LEU A 661 -37.86 28.12 -5.57
CA LEU A 661 -37.08 28.24 -6.81
C LEU A 661 -36.77 26.87 -7.44
N ARG A 662 -36.51 25.83 -6.64
CA ARG A 662 -36.37 24.47 -7.17
C ARG A 662 -37.69 23.96 -7.75
N GLN A 663 -38.82 24.25 -7.12
CA GLN A 663 -40.15 23.92 -7.65
C GLN A 663 -40.40 24.59 -9.01
N HIS A 664 -39.95 25.84 -9.20
CA HIS A 664 -40.06 26.56 -10.48
C HIS A 664 -39.57 25.74 -11.68
N ARG A 665 -38.55 24.87 -11.50
CA ARG A 665 -37.99 24.02 -12.58
C ARG A 665 -39.00 23.06 -13.22
N PHE A 666 -40.00 22.62 -12.46
CA PHE A 666 -41.02 21.65 -12.93
C PHE A 666 -42.46 22.13 -12.71
N ARG A 667 -42.64 23.21 -11.94
CA ARG A 667 -43.89 23.95 -11.75
C ARG A 667 -43.62 25.45 -11.89
N PRO A 668 -43.57 25.99 -13.13
CA PRO A 668 -43.17 27.37 -13.38
C PRO A 668 -44.02 28.39 -12.62
N ILE A 669 -43.33 29.31 -11.96
CA ILE A 669 -43.91 30.48 -11.28
C ILE A 669 -44.05 31.60 -12.32
N GLN A 670 -45.28 32.01 -12.58
CA GLN A 670 -45.60 32.94 -13.68
C GLN A 670 -45.91 34.37 -13.20
N SER A 671 -46.07 34.57 -11.89
CA SER A 671 -46.39 35.88 -11.32
C SER A 671 -45.90 36.03 -9.86
N PRO A 672 -45.74 37.26 -9.35
CA PRO A 672 -45.45 37.52 -7.93
C PRO A 672 -46.51 36.92 -6.99
N VAL A 673 -47.78 36.89 -7.42
CA VAL A 673 -48.87 36.26 -6.66
C VAL A 673 -48.61 34.78 -6.47
N THR A 674 -48.23 34.07 -7.55
CA THR A 674 -47.91 32.63 -7.48
C THR A 674 -46.65 32.34 -6.67
N LEU A 675 -45.68 33.25 -6.63
CA LEU A 675 -44.50 33.15 -5.77
C LEU A 675 -44.88 33.22 -4.29
N VAL A 676 -45.66 34.24 -3.91
CA VAL A 676 -46.12 34.42 -2.52
C VAL A 676 -47.02 33.26 -2.09
N SER A 677 -47.89 32.77 -2.97
CA SER A 677 -48.71 31.59 -2.67
C SER A 677 -47.91 30.29 -2.51
N ALA A 678 -46.79 30.14 -3.22
CA ALA A 678 -45.88 29.01 -2.98
C ALA A 678 -45.19 29.12 -1.62
N LEU A 679 -44.77 30.33 -1.21
CA LEU A 679 -44.20 30.58 0.12
C LEU A 679 -45.22 30.39 1.25
N GLU A 680 -46.48 30.80 1.04
CA GLU A 680 -47.60 30.53 1.95
C GLU A 680 -47.78 29.02 2.16
N ALA A 681 -47.70 28.22 1.09
CA ALA A 681 -47.81 26.77 1.17
C ALA A 681 -46.65 26.14 1.98
N GLU A 682 -45.40 26.57 1.75
CA GLU A 682 -44.24 26.13 2.53
C GLU A 682 -44.36 26.50 4.02
N CYS A 683 -44.85 27.72 4.30
CA CYS A 683 -45.12 28.19 5.66
C CYS A 683 -46.17 27.32 6.36
N ALA A 684 -47.29 27.02 5.69
CA ALA A 684 -48.38 26.23 6.24
C ALA A 684 -47.95 24.79 6.60
N VAL A 685 -47.07 24.17 5.80
CA VAL A 685 -46.54 22.83 6.10
C VAL A 685 -45.76 22.81 7.42
N LYS A 686 -45.03 23.89 7.75
CA LYS A 686 -44.26 24.01 9.00
C LYS A 686 -45.12 24.35 10.22
N GLU A 687 -46.27 25.00 10.02
CA GLU A 687 -47.23 25.31 11.08
C GLU A 687 -48.16 24.12 11.38
N GLY A 688 -48.38 23.22 10.42
CA GLY A 688 -49.35 22.12 10.45
C GLY A 688 -48.96 20.82 11.18
N GLY A 689 -47.93 20.80 12.04
CA GLY A 689 -47.55 19.62 12.85
C GLY A 689 -48.52 19.27 14.01
N LYS A 690 -49.66 19.96 14.14
CA LYS A 690 -50.76 19.65 15.06
C LYS A 690 -52.12 19.68 14.35
N GLY A 691 -52.24 18.96 13.24
CA GLY A 691 -53.51 18.65 12.61
C GLY A 691 -53.78 17.16 12.71
N SER A 692 -54.82 16.77 13.44
CA SER A 692 -55.34 15.40 13.51
C SER A 692 -55.54 14.82 12.10
N ILE A 693 -54.85 13.72 11.79
CA ILE A 693 -55.20 12.84 10.68
C ILE A 693 -56.51 12.15 11.08
N GLY A 694 -57.64 12.74 10.66
CA GLY A 694 -58.92 12.04 10.59
C GLY A 694 -58.93 11.22 9.30
N PHE A 695 -59.02 9.90 9.45
CA PHE A 695 -59.39 9.01 8.35
C PHE A 695 -60.81 9.36 7.87
N LEU A 696 -60.96 9.47 6.54
CA LEU A 696 -62.19 9.11 5.83
C LEU A 696 -61.80 8.44 4.52
#